data_AF-A0AA36JQI1-F1
#
_entry.id   AF-A0AA36JQI1-F1
#
_cell.length_a   1.000
_cell.length_b   1.000
_cell.length_c   1.000
_cell.angle_alpha   90.00
_cell.angle_beta   90.00
_cell.angle_gamma   90.00
#
_symmetry.space_group_name_H-M   'P 1'
#
loop_
_entity.id
_entity.type
_entity.pdbx_description
1 polymer ?
#
loop_
_entity_poly.entity_id
_entity_poly.type
_entity_poly.pdbx_seq_one_letter_code
_entity_poly.pdbx_strand_id
1 'polypeptide(L)'
;MGAALGRSKQRRDLEAQLGFTEQRNREAWLQEQRLLADLDARTRCPHLLVQIRSLGIVEICGKNHGGIFERLGDWLRNSWGLVEHSSDIRPDVYVPCNPFEAAKLRLSVRPVYEWGRLCDRSFAVGPTTPQGQVLGAQRLMKTRGSDGESNLGKLTMSLVNFMTNTCGWGLKLIDGCNLGRSGQIREMQIKFTAPHPLNLTAPHLMIDLRQLGFVEVYGPNTQNVYGQLDQWLANNWKGRAVPADPAFCDRKYQVSAFKKRGSEGENNMGLCAMKLVDFLNKGCHWKMVACTASNFGRLGDKREQQIVLRYDDFKHQDCDHLLVELRDVGYVEVSGLEEAGEAARTLHQFITHEWRCSEYRNNIFEAFSSKYCDRKYRTPPNFYLRQGLQNNLGRRLLELASFMSCRGWQLAACNGGNLTLPKQKKGGATGLVRENQIKFVGSKRDAVPRPLLLVEFRTVPFIDAKGRSFFQSLIEITGQNTNDVFGKLSAFVQTHMQSRLLSTGTPFCDLCFTTDAFQMKEAALDCKEGRFLGESNFGKYAMRLCDFMVDYLGEWDLLVCNNNCMTLPLKQPSLAREAQMVFRFRDGGRDVFLSSGQARLLGRPPFRAPGYWADPAARAGLVPQLVAPASQKELVMLQEVMDGTYKAKATRDRMGKPIPKRFTVVAALRSETPELWDRYARRRELVEQRLQGEVLEVTALTLEASLGLTLRCIHEDRGNASNEAYLLHGSNPTSAMSILGTSFKMDLAGKNAGSMFGPGIYLAESSVKADEYAQDDTSGSYAGLFAVLLCRAVVGRALQVVDPGDYGPLVTSGDFDCVVGDREKAVGTFREFVFFHEEAIYPEFAVFYRREM
;
A
#
# COMPACT_ATOMS: atom_id res chain seq x y z
N MET A 1 33.61 -52.82 -21.64
CA MET A 1 33.63 -52.48 -20.19
C MET A 1 33.96 -51.01 -19.92
N GLY A 2 35.03 -50.42 -20.48
CA GLY A 2 35.44 -49.03 -20.17
C GLY A 2 34.37 -47.95 -20.39
N ALA A 3 33.59 -48.03 -21.47
CA ALA A 3 32.51 -47.07 -21.74
C ALA A 3 31.31 -47.16 -20.76
N ALA A 4 31.07 -48.32 -20.13
CA ALA A 4 30.00 -48.47 -19.13
C ALA A 4 30.41 -47.94 -17.75
N LEU A 5 31.68 -48.17 -17.37
CA LEU A 5 32.29 -47.62 -16.15
C LEU A 5 32.37 -46.09 -16.20
N GLY A 6 32.74 -45.51 -17.35
CA GLY A 6 32.76 -44.05 -17.55
C GLY A 6 31.37 -43.40 -17.43
N ARG A 7 30.31 -44.07 -17.91
CA ARG A 7 28.91 -43.59 -17.80
C ARG A 7 28.37 -43.63 -16.37
N SER A 8 28.66 -44.72 -15.64
CA SER A 8 28.34 -44.83 -14.21
C SER A 8 29.06 -43.77 -13.38
N LYS A 9 30.29 -43.41 -13.75
CA LYS A 9 31.04 -42.33 -13.12
C LYS A 9 30.40 -40.96 -13.39
N GLN A 10 30.13 -40.62 -14.65
CA GLN A 10 29.50 -39.33 -15.00
C GLN A 10 28.12 -39.13 -14.36
N ARG A 11 27.29 -40.17 -14.31
CA ARG A 11 26.01 -40.12 -13.58
C ARG A 11 26.22 -39.79 -12.11
N ARG A 12 27.12 -40.51 -11.42
CA ARG A 12 27.45 -40.26 -10.00
C ARG A 12 28.02 -38.87 -9.77
N ASP A 13 28.85 -38.38 -10.68
CA ASP A 13 29.43 -37.04 -10.61
C ASP A 13 28.33 -35.96 -10.71
N LEU A 14 27.36 -36.13 -11.62
CA LEU A 14 26.20 -35.22 -11.73
C LEU A 14 25.25 -35.31 -10.53
N GLU A 15 24.98 -36.52 -10.02
CA GLU A 15 24.17 -36.72 -8.80
C GLU A 15 24.83 -36.06 -7.59
N ALA A 16 26.15 -36.22 -7.43
CA ALA A 16 26.93 -35.56 -6.38
C ALA A 16 26.93 -34.03 -6.51
N GLN A 17 27.09 -33.51 -7.74
CA GLN A 17 27.03 -32.07 -8.01
C GLN A 17 25.66 -31.48 -7.67
N LEU A 18 24.57 -32.17 -8.04
CA LEU A 18 23.22 -31.74 -7.73
C LEU A 18 22.96 -31.77 -6.22
N GLY A 19 23.35 -32.87 -5.54
CA GLY A 19 23.22 -33.01 -4.09
C GLY A 19 23.99 -31.93 -3.32
N PHE A 20 25.23 -31.61 -3.74
CA PHE A 20 26.00 -30.51 -3.17
C PHE A 20 25.31 -29.16 -3.36
N THR A 21 24.75 -28.91 -4.54
CA THR A 21 24.01 -27.67 -4.84
C THR A 21 22.76 -27.54 -3.98
N GLU A 22 22.00 -28.62 -3.82
CA GLU A 22 20.80 -28.65 -2.97
C GLU A 22 21.14 -28.44 -1.49
N GLN A 23 22.20 -29.08 -0.99
CA GLN A 23 22.66 -28.88 0.39
C GLN A 23 23.07 -27.42 0.64
N ARG A 24 23.87 -26.84 -0.26
CA ARG A 24 24.29 -25.43 -0.15
C ARG A 24 23.08 -24.48 -0.15
N ASN A 25 22.10 -24.72 -1.03
CA ASN A 25 20.89 -23.90 -1.09
C ASN A 25 20.07 -24.02 0.19
N ARG A 26 20.00 -25.22 0.78
CA ARG A 26 19.32 -25.46 2.07
C ARG A 26 20.01 -24.73 3.22
N GLU A 27 21.34 -24.77 3.29
CA GLU A 27 22.11 -24.05 4.32
C GLU A 27 21.94 -22.54 4.21
N ALA A 28 22.02 -21.99 2.99
CA ALA A 28 21.78 -20.58 2.73
C ALA A 28 20.35 -20.17 3.13
N TRP A 29 19.35 -20.97 2.80
CA TRP A 29 17.97 -20.74 3.20
C TRP A 29 17.79 -20.79 4.73
N LEU A 30 18.39 -21.75 5.44
CA LEU A 30 18.32 -21.81 6.90
C LEU A 30 18.90 -20.55 7.56
N GLN A 31 20.02 -20.04 7.02
CA GLN A 31 20.61 -18.78 7.48
C GLN A 31 19.68 -17.60 7.19
N GLU A 32 19.13 -17.53 5.99
CA GLU A 32 18.17 -16.49 5.58
C GLU A 32 16.94 -16.47 6.49
N GLN A 33 16.33 -17.62 6.76
CA GLN A 33 15.15 -17.72 7.64
C GLN A 33 15.43 -17.15 9.04
N ARG A 34 16.61 -17.42 9.60
CA ARG A 34 16.99 -16.87 10.92
C ARG A 34 17.09 -15.34 10.88
N LEU A 35 17.71 -14.79 9.85
CA LEU A 35 17.91 -13.35 9.70
C LEU A 35 16.58 -12.61 9.47
N LEU A 36 15.72 -13.16 8.61
CA LEU A 36 14.42 -12.54 8.35
C LEU A 36 13.46 -12.69 9.52
N ALA A 37 13.52 -13.80 10.28
CA ALA A 37 12.70 -13.98 11.48
C ALA A 37 13.03 -12.94 12.57
N ASP A 38 14.31 -12.62 12.78
CA ASP A 38 14.71 -11.56 13.72
C ASP A 38 14.16 -10.18 13.30
N LEU A 39 14.23 -9.86 12.00
CA LEU A 39 13.67 -8.62 11.48
C LEU A 39 12.13 -8.57 11.58
N ASP A 40 11.45 -9.66 11.20
CA ASP A 40 9.99 -9.77 11.24
C ASP A 40 9.48 -9.62 12.68
N ALA A 41 10.25 -10.08 13.68
CA ALA A 41 9.94 -9.93 15.11
C ALA A 41 10.12 -8.49 15.63
N ARG A 42 11.00 -7.69 15.02
CA ARG A 42 11.29 -6.30 15.42
C ARG A 42 10.36 -5.29 14.77
N THR A 43 9.78 -5.62 13.63
CA THR A 43 8.88 -4.77 12.87
C THR A 43 7.42 -5.10 13.22
N ARG A 44 6.55 -4.10 13.30
CA ARG A 44 5.12 -4.18 13.60
C ARG A 44 4.22 -3.83 12.42
N CYS A 45 4.60 -2.90 11.55
CA CYS A 45 3.82 -2.41 10.39
C CYS A 45 4.28 -3.06 9.07
N PRO A 46 3.80 -4.29 8.75
CA PRO A 46 4.17 -4.98 7.52
C PRO A 46 3.76 -4.25 6.24
N HIS A 47 4.53 -4.49 5.21
CA HIS A 47 4.10 -4.40 3.83
C HIS A 47 3.85 -5.81 3.26
N LEU A 48 2.87 -5.90 2.38
CA LEU A 48 2.56 -7.11 1.63
C LEU A 48 2.59 -6.81 0.15
N LEU A 49 3.24 -7.66 -0.63
CA LEU A 49 3.23 -7.63 -2.08
C LEU A 49 2.56 -8.89 -2.58
N VAL A 50 1.48 -8.74 -3.35
CA VAL A 50 0.83 -9.84 -4.05
C VAL A 50 1.08 -9.69 -5.54
N GLN A 51 1.57 -10.74 -6.19
CA GLN A 51 1.85 -10.76 -7.63
C GLN A 51 0.96 -11.79 -8.31
N ILE A 52 0.19 -11.36 -9.30
CA ILE A 52 -0.67 -12.23 -10.12
C ILE A 52 -0.01 -12.34 -11.50
N ARG A 53 0.29 -13.56 -11.95
CA ARG A 53 0.86 -13.81 -13.28
C ARG A 53 -0.10 -14.60 -14.14
N SER A 54 -0.33 -14.19 -15.39
CA SER A 54 -1.20 -14.90 -16.34
C SER A 54 -0.78 -16.35 -16.64
N LEU A 55 0.38 -16.76 -16.13
CA LEU A 55 0.86 -18.13 -16.08
C LEU A 55 0.12 -19.03 -15.09
N GLY A 56 -0.87 -18.51 -14.35
CA GLY A 56 -1.67 -19.29 -13.40
C GLY A 56 -1.09 -19.34 -11.99
N ILE A 57 -0.25 -18.36 -11.62
CA ILE A 57 0.45 -18.30 -10.33
C ILE A 57 0.11 -16.99 -9.62
N VAL A 58 -0.09 -17.10 -8.30
CA VAL A 58 -0.17 -15.97 -7.37
C VAL A 58 0.94 -16.11 -6.33
N GLU A 59 1.78 -15.10 -6.19
CA GLU A 59 2.85 -15.05 -5.19
C GLU A 59 2.55 -13.99 -4.14
N ILE A 60 2.88 -14.30 -2.89
CA ILE A 60 2.68 -13.42 -1.74
C ILE A 60 4.05 -13.26 -1.07
N CYS A 61 4.48 -12.00 -0.93
CA CYS A 61 5.71 -11.61 -0.29
C CYS A 61 5.43 -10.65 0.87
N GLY A 62 6.10 -10.84 2.01
CA GLY A 62 5.90 -10.09 3.25
C GLY A 62 5.78 -11.04 4.44
N LYS A 63 5.22 -10.57 5.56
CA LYS A 63 5.05 -11.39 6.77
C LYS A 63 3.59 -11.68 7.09
N ASN A 64 3.35 -12.77 7.83
CA ASN A 64 2.01 -13.20 8.21
C ASN A 64 1.45 -12.38 9.38
N HIS A 65 1.04 -11.15 9.11
CA HIS A 65 0.45 -10.29 10.12
C HIS A 65 -1.06 -10.48 10.21
N GLY A 66 -1.57 -10.69 11.43
CA GLY A 66 -3.01 -10.87 11.68
C GLY A 66 -3.61 -12.09 10.96
N GLY A 67 -2.82 -13.13 10.68
CA GLY A 67 -3.26 -14.33 9.94
C GLY A 67 -3.61 -14.08 8.47
N ILE A 68 -3.03 -13.05 7.86
CA ILE A 68 -3.35 -12.66 6.48
C ILE A 68 -3.04 -13.76 5.46
N PHE A 69 -2.03 -14.60 5.68
CA PHE A 69 -1.70 -15.68 4.75
C PHE A 69 -2.81 -16.72 4.68
N GLU A 70 -3.37 -17.09 5.82
CA GLU A 70 -4.47 -18.04 5.92
C GLU A 70 -5.74 -17.44 5.31
N ARG A 71 -6.09 -16.20 5.70
CA ARG A 71 -7.27 -15.49 5.17
C ARG A 71 -7.22 -15.33 3.66
N LEU A 72 -6.09 -14.89 3.13
CA LEU A 72 -5.90 -14.73 1.68
C LEU A 72 -5.85 -16.10 0.98
N GLY A 73 -5.21 -17.11 1.58
CA GLY A 73 -5.17 -18.46 1.05
C GLY A 73 -6.54 -19.14 0.99
N ASP A 74 -7.38 -18.96 2.01
CA ASP A 74 -8.78 -19.41 2.01
C ASP A 74 -9.59 -18.69 0.92
N TRP A 75 -9.43 -17.37 0.82
CA TRP A 75 -10.12 -16.59 -0.21
C TRP A 75 -9.70 -17.00 -1.63
N LEU A 76 -8.41 -17.21 -1.88
CA LEU A 76 -7.90 -17.67 -3.17
C LEU A 76 -8.40 -19.08 -3.53
N ARG A 77 -8.49 -19.97 -2.54
CA ARG A 77 -9.09 -21.30 -2.72
C ARG A 77 -10.57 -21.20 -3.07
N ASN A 78 -11.34 -20.46 -2.29
CA ASN A 78 -12.80 -20.40 -2.43
C ASN A 78 -13.25 -19.59 -3.63
N SER A 79 -12.57 -18.47 -3.92
CA SER A 79 -12.97 -17.54 -4.98
C SER A 79 -12.39 -17.91 -6.34
N TRP A 80 -11.14 -18.39 -6.37
CA TRP A 80 -10.39 -18.62 -7.60
C TRP A 80 -10.03 -20.09 -7.83
N GLY A 81 -10.35 -20.99 -6.90
CA GLY A 81 -10.03 -22.42 -7.02
C GLY A 81 -8.53 -22.71 -7.00
N LEU A 82 -7.70 -21.81 -6.46
CA LEU A 82 -6.26 -22.02 -6.43
C LEU A 82 -5.87 -23.04 -5.35
N VAL A 83 -4.77 -23.75 -5.56
CA VAL A 83 -4.16 -24.64 -4.57
C VAL A 83 -2.78 -24.12 -4.19
N GLU A 84 -2.26 -24.53 -3.02
CA GLU A 84 -0.89 -24.20 -2.66
C GLU A 84 0.07 -24.79 -3.70
N HIS A 85 0.99 -23.96 -4.17
CA HIS A 85 1.91 -24.33 -5.24
C HIS A 85 2.90 -25.38 -4.72
N SER A 86 2.83 -26.58 -5.30
CA SER A 86 3.48 -27.79 -4.78
C SER A 86 4.50 -28.41 -5.74
N SER A 87 4.60 -27.93 -6.98
CA SER A 87 5.49 -28.48 -8.00
C SER A 87 6.24 -27.39 -8.76
N ASP A 88 7.54 -27.56 -8.94
CA ASP A 88 8.42 -26.61 -9.62
C ASP A 88 9.34 -27.34 -10.60
N ILE A 89 10.01 -26.58 -11.47
CA ILE A 89 10.97 -27.13 -12.41
C ILE A 89 12.37 -26.97 -11.86
N ARG A 90 13.10 -28.09 -11.74
CA ARG A 90 14.48 -28.08 -11.26
C ARG A 90 15.40 -28.99 -12.07
N PRO A 91 16.72 -28.73 -12.06
CA PRO A 91 17.69 -29.65 -12.64
C PRO A 91 17.60 -31.05 -12.02
N ASP A 92 17.71 -32.05 -12.87
CA ASP A 92 17.66 -33.46 -12.54
C ASP A 92 18.62 -34.25 -13.42
N VAL A 93 19.07 -35.41 -12.94
CA VAL A 93 19.97 -36.29 -13.68
C VAL A 93 19.16 -37.17 -14.61
N TYR A 94 19.18 -36.84 -15.89
CA TYR A 94 18.53 -37.64 -16.93
C TYR A 94 19.49 -38.67 -17.52
N VAL A 95 19.05 -39.92 -17.52
CA VAL A 95 19.74 -41.05 -18.16
C VAL A 95 18.99 -41.41 -19.45
N PRO A 96 19.56 -41.12 -20.64
CA PRO A 96 18.92 -41.45 -21.91
C PRO A 96 18.71 -42.96 -22.09
N CYS A 97 17.62 -43.35 -22.76
CA CYS A 97 17.37 -44.75 -23.12
C CYS A 97 18.37 -45.28 -24.16
N ASN A 98 18.90 -44.38 -25.00
CA ASN A 98 19.93 -44.72 -25.98
C ASN A 98 21.24 -45.06 -25.25
N PRO A 99 21.74 -46.30 -25.34
CA PRO A 99 22.96 -46.71 -24.65
C PRO A 99 24.23 -46.04 -25.20
N PHE A 100 24.14 -45.24 -26.26
CA PHE A 100 25.26 -44.44 -26.79
C PHE A 100 25.27 -42.99 -26.26
N GLU A 101 24.24 -42.54 -25.54
CA GLU A 101 24.21 -41.20 -24.94
C GLU A 101 24.65 -41.22 -23.46
N ALA A 102 25.33 -40.16 -23.05
CA ALA A 102 25.77 -39.96 -21.66
C ALA A 102 24.66 -39.35 -20.78
N ALA A 103 24.75 -39.59 -19.46
CA ALA A 103 23.90 -38.91 -18.48
C ALA A 103 24.12 -37.39 -18.55
N LYS A 104 23.02 -36.63 -18.46
CA LYS A 104 23.03 -35.16 -18.60
C LYS A 104 22.02 -34.53 -17.64
N LEU A 105 22.27 -33.27 -17.25
CA LEU A 105 21.29 -32.51 -16.51
C LEU A 105 20.13 -32.12 -17.44
N ARG A 106 18.91 -32.29 -16.94
CA ARG A 106 17.69 -31.84 -17.62
C ARG A 106 16.75 -31.27 -16.56
N LEU A 107 15.98 -30.26 -16.93
CA LEU A 107 14.90 -29.76 -16.10
C LEU A 107 13.76 -30.79 -16.00
N SER A 108 13.33 -31.12 -14.79
CA SER A 108 12.20 -32.01 -14.49
C SER A 108 11.24 -31.35 -13.49
N VAL A 109 9.98 -31.80 -13.49
CA VAL A 109 9.00 -31.35 -12.49
C VAL A 109 9.30 -32.09 -11.18
N ARG A 110 9.55 -31.34 -10.12
CA ARG A 110 9.85 -31.85 -8.78
C ARG A 110 8.95 -31.15 -7.74
N PRO A 111 8.76 -31.73 -6.54
CA PRO A 111 8.11 -31.03 -5.44
C PRO A 111 8.81 -29.71 -5.11
N VAL A 112 8.04 -28.69 -4.73
CA VAL A 112 8.59 -27.44 -4.21
C VAL A 112 9.24 -27.73 -2.85
N TYR A 113 10.56 -27.55 -2.77
CA TYR A 113 11.27 -27.52 -1.49
C TYR A 113 11.26 -26.10 -0.92
N GLU A 114 11.18 -25.98 0.41
CA GLU A 114 11.17 -24.70 1.13
C GLU A 114 12.34 -23.79 0.72
N TRP A 115 13.54 -24.34 0.57
CA TRP A 115 14.75 -23.60 0.19
C TRP A 115 14.87 -23.19 -1.27
N GLY A 116 13.83 -23.39 -2.09
CA GLY A 116 13.76 -22.68 -3.36
C GLY A 116 12.38 -22.13 -3.66
N ARG A 117 11.62 -21.79 -2.62
CA ARG A 117 10.53 -20.83 -2.75
C ARG A 117 11.13 -19.44 -2.96
N LEU A 118 10.69 -18.75 -4.00
CA LEU A 118 11.11 -17.36 -4.28
C LEU A 118 10.31 -16.33 -3.47
N CYS A 119 9.15 -16.71 -2.97
CA CYS A 119 8.24 -15.88 -2.20
C CYS A 119 7.83 -16.58 -0.89
N ASP A 120 7.17 -15.85 0.00
CA ASP A 120 6.79 -16.38 1.32
C ASP A 120 5.63 -17.37 1.23
N ARG A 121 4.68 -17.13 0.31
CA ARG A 121 3.62 -18.08 -0.06
C ARG A 121 3.34 -17.99 -1.55
N SER A 122 2.91 -19.10 -2.15
CA SER A 122 2.52 -19.15 -3.55
C SER A 122 1.38 -20.11 -3.78
N PHE A 123 0.46 -19.72 -4.65
CA PHE A 123 -0.71 -20.48 -5.07
C PHE A 123 -0.72 -20.63 -6.58
N ALA A 124 -1.27 -21.73 -7.08
CA ALA A 124 -1.36 -22.01 -8.52
C ALA A 124 -2.73 -22.57 -8.89
N VAL A 125 -3.15 -22.35 -10.14
CA VAL A 125 -4.41 -22.91 -10.68
C VAL A 125 -4.34 -24.43 -10.83
N GLY A 126 -3.15 -24.99 -10.93
CA GLY A 126 -2.91 -26.43 -11.13
C GLY A 126 -1.43 -26.79 -11.00
N PRO A 127 -1.04 -28.01 -11.39
CA PRO A 127 0.36 -28.44 -11.37
C PRO A 127 1.18 -27.82 -12.52
N THR A 128 2.48 -27.70 -12.29
CA THR A 128 3.45 -27.19 -13.27
C THR A 128 3.82 -28.29 -14.27
N THR A 129 3.80 -27.98 -15.56
CA THR A 129 4.25 -28.89 -16.63
C THR A 129 5.77 -28.85 -16.77
N PRO A 130 6.40 -29.85 -17.42
CA PRO A 130 7.84 -29.80 -17.73
C PRO A 130 8.29 -28.59 -18.58
N GLN A 131 7.35 -27.86 -19.20
CA GLN A 131 7.60 -26.66 -19.99
C GLN A 131 7.48 -25.36 -19.19
N GLY A 132 7.12 -25.43 -17.90
CA GLY A 132 7.00 -24.27 -17.01
C GLY A 132 5.64 -23.61 -17.03
N GLN A 133 4.64 -24.26 -17.63
CA GLN A 133 3.27 -23.77 -17.69
C GLN A 133 2.47 -24.38 -16.54
N VAL A 134 1.57 -23.61 -15.93
CA VAL A 134 0.59 -24.18 -15.00
C VAL A 134 -0.59 -24.72 -15.79
N LEU A 135 -0.91 -26.00 -15.61
CA LEU A 135 -2.07 -26.60 -16.24
C LEU A 135 -3.35 -25.89 -15.79
N GLY A 136 -4.20 -25.53 -16.76
CA GLY A 136 -5.47 -24.86 -16.49
C GLY A 136 -5.37 -23.36 -16.26
N ALA A 137 -4.19 -22.73 -16.37
CA ALA A 137 -4.01 -21.28 -16.16
C ALA A 137 -5.08 -20.42 -16.89
N GLN A 138 -5.35 -20.73 -18.16
CA GLN A 138 -6.32 -20.01 -19.01
C GLN A 138 -7.79 -20.19 -18.60
N ARG A 139 -8.12 -21.08 -17.64
CA ARG A 139 -9.48 -21.18 -17.09
C ARG A 139 -9.83 -19.95 -16.25
N LEU A 140 -8.85 -19.44 -15.49
CA LEU A 140 -9.01 -18.29 -14.60
C LEU A 140 -8.33 -17.04 -15.17
N MET A 141 -7.05 -17.14 -15.51
CA MET A 141 -6.21 -16.03 -15.95
C MET A 141 -6.14 -16.00 -17.47
N LYS A 142 -7.11 -15.31 -18.06
CA LYS A 142 -7.39 -15.33 -19.49
C LYS A 142 -6.55 -14.28 -20.21
N THR A 143 -6.00 -14.69 -21.35
CA THR A 143 -5.33 -13.81 -22.31
C THR A 143 -5.79 -14.17 -23.71
N ARG A 144 -6.15 -13.19 -24.55
CA ARG A 144 -6.57 -13.45 -25.93
C ARG A 144 -6.10 -12.38 -26.91
N GLY A 145 -6.16 -12.76 -28.19
CA GLY A 145 -5.76 -11.92 -29.32
C GLY A 145 -4.25 -11.71 -29.41
N SER A 146 -3.80 -11.26 -30.57
CA SER A 146 -2.41 -10.84 -30.81
C SER A 146 -2.03 -9.53 -30.11
N ASP A 147 -3.04 -8.87 -29.55
CA ASP A 147 -2.94 -7.59 -28.86
C ASP A 147 -2.78 -7.72 -27.33
N GLY A 148 -2.84 -8.94 -26.79
CA GLY A 148 -2.62 -9.20 -25.36
C GLY A 148 -3.73 -8.67 -24.45
N GLU A 149 -5.00 -8.73 -24.89
CA GLU A 149 -6.14 -8.47 -24.01
C GLU A 149 -6.18 -9.51 -22.88
N SER A 150 -6.37 -9.07 -21.64
CA SER A 150 -6.30 -9.93 -20.46
C SER A 150 -7.31 -9.54 -19.40
N ASN A 151 -7.76 -10.52 -18.60
CA ASN A 151 -8.64 -10.28 -17.47
C ASN A 151 -7.91 -9.99 -16.14
N LEU A 152 -6.58 -9.85 -16.16
CA LEU A 152 -5.82 -9.60 -14.93
C LEU A 152 -6.24 -8.31 -14.21
N GLY A 153 -6.72 -7.29 -14.93
CA GLY A 153 -7.28 -6.09 -14.31
C GLY A 153 -8.50 -6.40 -13.43
N LYS A 154 -9.41 -7.23 -13.93
CA LYS A 154 -10.60 -7.68 -13.17
C LYS A 154 -10.23 -8.53 -11.96
N LEU A 155 -9.29 -9.47 -12.11
CA LEU A 155 -8.79 -10.28 -10.99
C LEU A 155 -8.11 -9.40 -9.94
N THR A 156 -7.28 -8.45 -10.38
CA THR A 156 -6.61 -7.46 -9.52
C THR A 156 -7.62 -6.69 -8.68
N MET A 157 -8.68 -6.14 -9.30
CA MET A 157 -9.69 -5.37 -8.57
C MET A 157 -10.53 -6.23 -7.62
N SER A 158 -10.78 -7.51 -7.93
CA SER A 158 -11.44 -8.43 -7.00
C SER A 158 -10.59 -8.72 -5.76
N LEU A 159 -9.27 -8.88 -5.93
CA LEU A 159 -8.34 -9.07 -4.82
C LEU A 159 -8.18 -7.79 -4.00
N VAL A 160 -8.07 -6.62 -4.65
CA VAL A 160 -8.05 -5.32 -3.97
C VAL A 160 -9.29 -5.16 -3.11
N ASN A 161 -10.49 -5.43 -3.66
CA ASN A 161 -11.73 -5.33 -2.90
C ASN A 161 -11.72 -6.23 -1.64
N PHE A 162 -11.27 -7.48 -1.75
CA PHE A 162 -11.12 -8.36 -0.58
C PHE A 162 -10.12 -7.79 0.43
N MET A 163 -8.92 -7.43 -0.01
CA MET A 163 -7.86 -6.95 0.87
C MET A 163 -8.22 -5.65 1.59
N THR A 164 -8.83 -4.69 0.89
CA THR A 164 -9.18 -3.40 1.48
C THR A 164 -10.48 -3.45 2.26
N ASN A 165 -11.52 -4.09 1.72
CA ASN A 165 -12.86 -4.00 2.29
C ASN A 165 -13.21 -5.16 3.24
N THR A 166 -12.48 -6.27 3.18
CA THR A 166 -12.66 -7.41 4.09
C THR A 166 -11.48 -7.57 5.06
N CYS A 167 -10.25 -7.32 4.61
CA CYS A 167 -9.06 -7.49 5.45
C CYS A 167 -8.54 -6.20 6.10
N GLY A 168 -9.06 -5.02 5.71
CA GLY A 168 -8.65 -3.73 6.26
C GLY A 168 -7.26 -3.24 5.81
N TRP A 169 -6.61 -3.95 4.89
CA TRP A 169 -5.29 -3.58 4.38
C TRP A 169 -5.39 -2.35 3.47
N GLY A 170 -4.38 -1.48 3.53
CA GLY A 170 -4.37 -0.26 2.72
C GLY A 170 -3.78 -0.54 1.34
N LEU A 171 -4.47 -0.20 0.25
CA LEU A 171 -3.89 -0.26 -1.08
C LEU A 171 -2.88 0.88 -1.26
N LYS A 172 -1.63 0.54 -1.60
CA LYS A 172 -0.56 1.54 -1.78
C LYS A 172 -0.19 1.75 -3.24
N LEU A 173 -0.12 0.69 -4.02
CA LEU A 173 0.36 0.74 -5.41
C LEU A 173 -0.17 -0.47 -6.19
N ILE A 174 -0.43 -0.27 -7.48
CA ILE A 174 -0.57 -1.33 -8.47
C ILE A 174 0.37 -1.04 -9.64
N ASP A 175 1.10 -2.04 -10.09
CA ASP A 175 2.01 -1.95 -11.23
C ASP A 175 1.86 -3.17 -12.14
N GLY A 176 1.64 -2.90 -13.43
CA GLY A 176 1.50 -3.93 -14.45
C GLY A 176 2.78 -4.04 -15.28
N CYS A 177 3.18 -5.26 -15.62
CA CYS A 177 4.27 -5.50 -16.56
C CYS A 177 3.89 -6.60 -17.55
N ASN A 178 4.44 -6.49 -18.76
CA ASN A 178 4.34 -7.54 -19.77
C ASN A 178 5.69 -8.26 -19.93
N LEU A 179 5.67 -9.56 -19.69
CA LEU A 179 6.81 -10.48 -19.84
C LEU A 179 6.79 -11.20 -21.20
N GLY A 180 5.66 -11.12 -21.91
CA GLY A 180 5.44 -11.81 -23.17
C GLY A 180 5.87 -10.98 -24.37
N ARG A 181 6.29 -11.67 -25.44
CA ARG A 181 6.68 -11.01 -26.70
C ARG A 181 5.56 -10.16 -27.31
N SER A 182 4.30 -10.51 -27.12
CA SER A 182 3.13 -9.88 -27.76
C SER A 182 2.14 -9.31 -26.75
N GLY A 183 2.44 -9.30 -25.45
CA GLY A 183 1.45 -8.98 -24.42
C GLY A 183 0.77 -10.21 -23.80
N GLN A 184 1.20 -11.43 -24.13
CA GLN A 184 0.51 -12.66 -23.73
C GLN A 184 0.90 -13.17 -22.33
N ILE A 185 2.01 -12.69 -21.76
CA ILE A 185 2.41 -13.00 -20.38
C ILE A 185 2.35 -11.71 -19.59
N ARG A 186 1.42 -11.64 -18.66
CA ARG A 186 1.09 -10.44 -17.90
C ARG A 186 1.38 -10.69 -16.43
N GLU A 187 1.96 -9.71 -15.77
CA GLU A 187 2.21 -9.68 -14.33
C GLU A 187 1.53 -8.44 -13.75
N MET A 188 0.73 -8.61 -12.72
CA MET A 188 0.17 -7.51 -11.92
C MET A 188 0.76 -7.59 -10.52
N GLN A 189 1.29 -6.49 -10.03
CA GLN A 189 1.91 -6.38 -8.72
C GLN A 189 1.10 -5.42 -7.87
N ILE A 190 0.70 -5.87 -6.69
CA ILE A 190 -0.25 -5.14 -5.84
C ILE A 190 0.37 -5.04 -4.46
N LYS A 191 0.64 -3.81 -4.04
CA LYS A 191 1.24 -3.55 -2.74
C LYS A 191 0.19 -3.08 -1.74
N PHE A 192 0.20 -3.73 -0.59
CA PHE A 192 -0.62 -3.37 0.55
C PHE A 192 0.26 -2.96 1.74
N THR A 193 -0.25 -2.02 2.53
CA THR A 193 0.27 -1.69 3.85
C THR A 193 -0.60 -2.35 4.91
N ALA A 194 0.01 -2.69 6.05
CA ALA A 194 -0.65 -3.24 7.22
C ALA A 194 -2.03 -2.61 7.47
N PRO A 195 -3.00 -3.39 7.99
CA PRO A 195 -4.29 -2.85 8.36
C PRO A 195 -4.09 -1.65 9.26
N HIS A 196 -4.41 -0.48 8.73
CA HIS A 196 -4.53 0.70 9.51
C HIS A 196 -6.01 0.84 9.78
N PRO A 197 -6.43 0.97 11.03
CA PRO A 197 -7.84 1.11 11.33
C PRO A 197 -8.52 2.23 10.52
N LEU A 198 -7.79 3.32 10.24
CA LEU A 198 -8.31 4.39 9.39
C LEU A 198 -8.58 3.99 7.93
N ASN A 199 -8.14 2.84 7.42
CA ASN A 199 -8.42 2.37 6.05
C ASN A 199 -9.92 2.11 5.86
N LEU A 200 -10.68 3.18 5.66
CA LEU A 200 -12.11 3.12 5.42
C LEU A 200 -12.36 2.29 4.17
N THR A 201 -13.37 1.43 4.25
CA THR A 201 -13.89 0.67 3.11
C THR A 201 -14.26 1.67 2.01
N ALA A 202 -13.66 1.52 0.85
CA ALA A 202 -13.87 2.42 -0.27
C ALA A 202 -13.90 1.63 -1.58
N PRO A 203 -14.80 1.98 -2.51
CA PRO A 203 -14.75 1.45 -3.86
C PRO A 203 -13.45 1.87 -4.54
N HIS A 204 -12.82 0.91 -5.21
CA HIS A 204 -11.67 1.18 -6.07
C HIS A 204 -12.04 0.88 -7.51
N LEU A 205 -11.46 1.63 -8.44
CA LEU A 205 -11.66 1.51 -9.88
C LEU A 205 -10.29 1.45 -10.54
N MET A 206 -10.12 0.58 -11.52
CA MET A 206 -8.95 0.60 -12.41
C MET A 206 -9.40 0.88 -13.84
N ILE A 207 -8.67 1.74 -14.53
CA ILE A 207 -8.91 2.11 -15.92
C ILE A 207 -7.61 1.90 -16.71
N ASP A 208 -7.67 1.05 -17.73
CA ASP A 208 -6.57 0.81 -18.66
C ASP A 208 -6.81 1.57 -19.97
N LEU A 209 -5.92 2.51 -20.26
CA LEU A 209 -5.83 3.16 -21.56
C LEU A 209 -4.90 2.33 -22.44
N ARG A 210 -5.46 1.72 -23.49
CA ARG A 210 -4.71 0.87 -24.41
C ARG A 210 -4.51 1.60 -25.72
N GLN A 211 -3.27 1.82 -26.13
CA GLN A 211 -2.91 2.56 -27.36
C GLN A 211 -3.59 2.03 -28.64
N LEU A 212 -4.11 0.79 -28.60
CA LEU A 212 -4.94 0.19 -29.64
C LEU A 212 -6.32 0.85 -29.84
N GLY A 213 -6.63 1.92 -29.10
CA GLY A 213 -7.88 2.67 -29.23
C GLY A 213 -8.97 2.18 -28.29
N PHE A 214 -8.61 1.58 -27.16
CA PHE A 214 -9.57 1.07 -26.17
C PHE A 214 -9.32 1.65 -24.78
N VAL A 215 -10.41 1.96 -24.09
CA VAL A 215 -10.42 2.20 -22.63
C VAL A 215 -11.17 1.03 -22.00
N GLU A 216 -10.51 0.33 -21.09
CA GLU A 216 -11.07 -0.80 -20.34
C GLU A 216 -11.20 -0.40 -18.88
N VAL A 217 -12.35 -0.69 -18.26
CA VAL A 217 -12.64 -0.32 -16.88
C VAL A 217 -12.94 -1.57 -16.07
N TYR A 218 -12.38 -1.62 -14.86
CA TYR A 218 -12.51 -2.72 -13.90
C TYR A 218 -12.94 -2.15 -12.54
N GLY A 219 -14.08 -2.60 -12.02
CA GLY A 219 -14.65 -2.12 -10.76
C GLY A 219 -16.16 -1.85 -10.81
N PRO A 220 -16.75 -1.36 -9.70
CA PRO A 220 -18.18 -1.07 -9.63
C PRO A 220 -18.55 0.29 -10.26
N ASN A 221 -19.81 0.41 -10.71
CA ASN A 221 -20.39 1.69 -11.15
C ASN A 221 -20.82 2.57 -9.96
N THR A 222 -19.87 2.91 -9.08
CA THR A 222 -20.14 3.79 -7.94
C THR A 222 -20.44 5.21 -8.41
N GLN A 223 -21.48 5.83 -7.84
CA GLN A 223 -21.95 7.19 -8.19
C GLN A 223 -22.09 7.43 -9.71
N ASN A 224 -22.56 6.44 -10.46
CA ASN A 224 -22.75 6.54 -11.91
C ASN A 224 -21.47 6.95 -12.68
N VAL A 225 -20.29 6.53 -12.21
CA VAL A 225 -19.01 6.82 -12.90
C VAL A 225 -19.01 6.36 -14.37
N TYR A 226 -19.76 5.32 -14.73
CA TYR A 226 -19.89 4.88 -16.12
C TYR A 226 -20.61 5.90 -16.98
N GLY A 227 -21.70 6.50 -16.51
CA GLY A 227 -22.39 7.57 -17.24
C GLY A 227 -21.53 8.82 -17.38
N GLN A 228 -20.74 9.14 -16.33
CA GLN A 228 -19.79 10.25 -16.36
C GLN A 228 -18.68 10.02 -17.39
N LEU A 229 -18.12 8.80 -17.45
CA LEU A 229 -17.15 8.40 -18.47
C LEU A 229 -17.76 8.37 -19.87
N ASP A 230 -18.99 7.88 -20.04
CA ASP A 230 -19.68 7.86 -21.33
C ASP A 230 -19.73 9.27 -21.94
N GLN A 231 -20.19 10.26 -21.16
CA GLN A 231 -20.31 11.64 -21.58
C GLN A 231 -18.95 12.27 -21.85
N TRP A 232 -17.99 12.11 -20.94
CA TRP A 232 -16.69 12.74 -21.07
C TRP A 232 -15.88 12.18 -22.24
N LEU A 233 -15.86 10.85 -22.42
CA LEU A 233 -15.14 10.19 -23.51
C LEU A 233 -15.75 10.53 -24.87
N ALA A 234 -17.07 10.62 -24.98
CA ALA A 234 -17.75 11.04 -26.22
C ALA A 234 -17.34 12.46 -26.62
N ASN A 235 -17.40 13.40 -25.68
CA ASN A 235 -17.13 14.82 -25.93
C ASN A 235 -15.65 15.09 -26.23
N ASN A 236 -14.74 14.43 -25.51
CA ASN A 236 -13.32 14.75 -25.59
C ASN A 236 -12.56 13.86 -26.59
N TRP A 237 -12.89 12.56 -26.65
CA TRP A 237 -12.09 11.56 -27.37
C TRP A 237 -12.83 10.87 -28.52
N LYS A 238 -14.04 11.36 -28.84
CA LYS A 238 -14.99 10.71 -29.78
C LYS A 238 -15.22 9.24 -29.39
N GLY A 239 -15.27 9.00 -28.08
CA GLY A 239 -15.42 7.69 -27.50
C GLY A 239 -16.85 7.19 -27.60
N ARG A 240 -17.01 5.88 -27.76
CA ARG A 240 -18.30 5.20 -27.62
C ARG A 240 -18.14 3.95 -26.78
N ALA A 241 -19.13 3.68 -25.93
CA ALA A 241 -19.22 2.40 -25.24
C ALA A 241 -19.41 1.28 -26.28
N VAL A 242 -18.72 0.16 -26.07
CA VAL A 242 -18.84 -1.05 -26.89
C VAL A 242 -19.15 -2.23 -25.95
N PRO A 243 -19.72 -3.33 -26.47
CA PRO A 243 -19.95 -4.52 -25.65
C PRO A 243 -18.67 -4.96 -24.94
N ALA A 244 -18.72 -5.02 -23.61
CA ALA A 244 -17.64 -5.57 -22.79
C ALA A 244 -17.86 -7.07 -22.62
N ASP A 245 -16.79 -7.86 -22.73
CA ASP A 245 -16.82 -9.25 -22.30
C ASP A 245 -16.69 -9.27 -20.76
N PRO A 246 -17.72 -9.72 -20.01
CA PRO A 246 -17.70 -9.70 -18.56
C PRO A 246 -16.56 -10.54 -17.96
N ALA A 247 -15.98 -11.47 -18.72
CA ALA A 247 -14.82 -12.23 -18.28
C ALA A 247 -13.51 -11.42 -18.30
N PHE A 248 -13.46 -10.27 -18.98
CA PHE A 248 -12.26 -9.45 -19.16
C PHE A 248 -12.34 -8.08 -18.50
N CYS A 249 -13.45 -7.35 -18.67
CA CYS A 249 -13.65 -6.01 -18.10
C CYS A 249 -15.13 -5.76 -17.77
N ASP A 250 -15.40 -4.75 -16.96
CA ASP A 250 -16.77 -4.40 -16.54
C ASP A 250 -17.39 -3.35 -17.47
N ARG A 251 -16.57 -2.51 -18.09
CA ARG A 251 -16.97 -1.55 -19.12
C ARG A 251 -15.84 -1.36 -20.15
N LYS A 252 -16.20 -1.16 -21.42
CA LYS A 252 -15.24 -0.98 -22.52
C LYS A 252 -15.68 0.13 -23.46
N TYR A 253 -14.70 0.91 -23.92
CA TYR A 253 -14.90 1.99 -24.87
C TYR A 253 -13.95 1.88 -26.04
N GLN A 254 -14.41 2.25 -27.22
CA GLN A 254 -13.56 2.50 -28.38
C GLN A 254 -13.35 4.01 -28.51
N VAL A 255 -12.10 4.46 -28.65
CA VAL A 255 -11.71 5.87 -28.71
C VAL A 255 -10.75 6.15 -29.86
N SER A 256 -10.71 7.40 -30.34
CA SER A 256 -9.83 7.83 -31.44
C SER A 256 -8.66 8.73 -30.99
N ALA A 257 -8.61 9.06 -29.70
CA ALA A 257 -7.68 10.04 -29.13
C ALA A 257 -6.23 9.54 -29.03
N PHE A 258 -5.99 8.23 -28.98
CA PHE A 258 -4.64 7.70 -28.82
C PHE A 258 -3.84 7.75 -30.12
N LYS A 259 -2.65 8.34 -30.05
CA LYS A 259 -1.75 8.60 -31.19
C LYS A 259 -0.35 8.07 -30.90
N LYS A 260 0.35 7.72 -31.98
CA LYS A 260 1.77 7.33 -32.01
C LYS A 260 2.43 8.04 -33.20
N ARG A 261 3.70 8.39 -33.11
CA ARG A 261 4.51 8.81 -34.26
C ARG A 261 5.93 8.27 -34.21
N GLY A 262 6.56 8.24 -35.39
CA GLY A 262 7.94 7.79 -35.56
C GLY A 262 8.17 6.34 -35.14
N SER A 263 9.46 5.98 -35.05
CA SER A 263 9.91 4.63 -34.66
C SER A 263 10.49 4.57 -33.25
N GLU A 264 10.54 5.70 -32.55
CA GLU A 264 11.15 5.81 -31.22
C GLU A 264 10.16 5.59 -30.08
N GLY A 265 8.91 5.21 -30.37
CA GLY A 265 7.88 4.94 -29.35
C GLY A 265 7.16 6.19 -28.81
N GLU A 266 7.32 7.35 -29.46
CA GLU A 266 6.61 8.57 -29.10
C GLU A 266 5.09 8.43 -29.29
N ASN A 267 4.34 8.87 -28.28
CA ASN A 267 2.89 8.68 -28.18
C ASN A 267 2.27 9.75 -27.27
N ASN A 268 0.94 9.78 -27.17
CA ASN A 268 0.21 10.73 -26.33
C ASN A 268 -0.48 10.11 -25.11
N MET A 269 -0.07 8.90 -24.70
CA MET A 269 -0.74 8.18 -23.62
C MET A 269 -0.57 8.88 -22.27
N GLY A 270 0.61 9.45 -21.99
CA GLY A 270 0.84 10.24 -20.78
C GLY A 270 -0.07 11.48 -20.69
N LEU A 271 -0.24 12.19 -21.81
CA LEU A 271 -1.15 13.34 -21.92
C LEU A 271 -2.62 12.94 -21.70
N CYS A 272 -3.07 11.87 -22.36
CA CYS A 272 -4.42 11.37 -22.19
C CYS A 272 -4.68 10.88 -20.76
N ALA A 273 -3.70 10.24 -20.12
CA ALA A 273 -3.82 9.79 -18.74
C ALA A 273 -4.04 10.97 -17.78
N MET A 274 -3.24 12.03 -17.87
CA MET A 274 -3.40 13.20 -16.99
C MET A 274 -4.75 13.89 -17.19
N LYS A 275 -5.21 14.05 -18.44
CA LYS A 275 -6.55 14.62 -18.72
C LYS A 275 -7.69 13.81 -18.09
N LEU A 276 -7.60 12.49 -18.14
CA LEU A 276 -8.61 11.63 -17.55
C LEU A 276 -8.55 11.64 -16.02
N VAL A 277 -7.34 11.63 -15.45
CA VAL A 277 -7.14 11.73 -13.99
C VAL A 277 -7.70 13.05 -13.46
N ASP A 278 -7.42 14.18 -14.11
CA ASP A 278 -7.93 15.48 -13.68
C ASP A 278 -9.46 15.54 -13.73
N PHE A 279 -10.08 15.00 -14.78
CA PHE A 279 -11.54 14.89 -14.87
C PHE A 279 -12.11 14.07 -13.70
N LEU A 280 -11.56 12.88 -13.45
CA LEU A 280 -12.07 11.98 -12.42
C LEU A 280 -11.84 12.53 -11.01
N ASN A 281 -10.71 13.19 -10.77
CA ASN A 281 -10.38 13.79 -9.49
C ASN A 281 -11.25 15.02 -9.19
N LYS A 282 -11.31 15.99 -10.11
CA LYS A 282 -12.00 17.27 -9.90
C LYS A 282 -13.52 17.19 -10.10
N GLY A 283 -13.96 16.34 -11.03
CA GLY A 283 -15.36 16.24 -11.45
C GLY A 283 -16.14 15.09 -10.82
N CYS A 284 -15.47 14.04 -10.34
CA CYS A 284 -16.11 12.77 -10.03
C CYS A 284 -15.78 12.20 -8.64
N HIS A 285 -14.97 12.89 -7.82
CA HIS A 285 -14.49 12.45 -6.50
C HIS A 285 -13.63 11.17 -6.50
N TRP A 286 -13.05 10.81 -7.65
CA TRP A 286 -12.16 9.67 -7.78
C TRP A 286 -10.71 10.11 -7.68
N LYS A 287 -10.08 9.84 -6.53
CA LYS A 287 -8.70 10.19 -6.26
C LYS A 287 -7.75 9.17 -6.86
N MET A 288 -6.72 9.62 -7.56
CA MET A 288 -5.67 8.75 -8.09
C MET A 288 -4.86 8.12 -6.96
N VAL A 289 -4.80 6.78 -6.94
CA VAL A 289 -3.93 5.99 -6.05
C VAL A 289 -2.62 5.65 -6.77
N ALA A 290 -2.71 5.20 -8.01
CA ALA A 290 -1.55 4.84 -8.83
C ALA A 290 -1.80 5.18 -10.30
N CYS A 291 -0.74 5.53 -11.03
CA CYS A 291 -0.76 5.67 -12.47
C CYS A 291 0.55 5.11 -13.04
N THR A 292 0.49 3.94 -13.66
CA THR A 292 1.65 3.17 -14.12
C THR A 292 1.57 2.90 -15.61
N ALA A 293 2.72 2.85 -16.26
CA ALA A 293 2.82 2.57 -17.68
C ALA A 293 3.51 1.24 -17.91
N SER A 294 3.05 0.53 -18.93
CA SER A 294 3.64 -0.70 -19.39
C SER A 294 3.76 -0.71 -20.91
N ASN A 295 4.67 -1.54 -21.39
CA ASN A 295 5.00 -1.70 -22.80
C ASN A 295 4.68 -3.12 -23.24
N PHE A 296 3.99 -3.26 -24.37
CA PHE A 296 3.68 -4.56 -24.96
C PHE A 296 3.93 -4.57 -26.47
N GLY A 297 3.72 -5.73 -27.09
CA GLY A 297 4.09 -5.97 -28.49
C GLY A 297 5.55 -6.36 -28.66
N ARG A 298 5.89 -6.86 -29.86
CA ARG A 298 7.16 -7.56 -30.16
C ARG A 298 8.42 -6.80 -29.76
N LEU A 299 8.35 -5.48 -29.78
CA LEU A 299 9.48 -4.59 -29.46
C LEU A 299 9.19 -3.69 -28.24
N GLY A 300 8.12 -3.96 -27.49
CA GLY A 300 7.59 -3.04 -26.48
C GLY A 300 7.11 -1.73 -27.10
N ASP A 301 6.64 -1.78 -28.34
CA ASP A 301 6.30 -0.61 -29.15
C ASP A 301 4.83 -0.19 -29.07
N LYS A 302 4.01 -0.96 -28.34
CA LYS A 302 2.65 -0.60 -27.94
C LYS A 302 2.65 -0.17 -26.47
N ARG A 303 1.82 0.82 -26.14
CA ARG A 303 1.75 1.45 -24.82
C ARG A 303 0.41 1.18 -24.13
N GLU A 304 0.46 1.02 -22.83
CA GLU A 304 -0.71 1.02 -21.96
C GLU A 304 -0.45 1.90 -20.72
N GLN A 305 -1.50 2.57 -20.25
CA GLN A 305 -1.49 3.33 -18.99
C GLN A 305 -2.58 2.77 -18.10
N GLN A 306 -2.21 2.33 -16.90
CA GLN A 306 -3.13 1.83 -15.88
C GLN A 306 -3.33 2.93 -14.84
N ILE A 307 -4.57 3.31 -14.60
CA ILE A 307 -4.97 4.35 -13.65
C ILE A 307 -5.82 3.69 -12.59
N VAL A 308 -5.36 3.70 -11.35
CA VAL A 308 -6.09 3.16 -10.20
C VAL A 308 -6.59 4.30 -9.35
N LEU A 309 -7.88 4.28 -9.07
CA LEU A 309 -8.59 5.33 -8.37
C LEU A 309 -9.30 4.74 -7.16
N ARG A 310 -9.41 5.56 -6.13
CA ARG A 310 -10.23 5.31 -4.95
C ARG A 310 -11.35 6.35 -4.95
N TYR A 311 -12.57 5.88 -4.77
CA TYR A 311 -13.69 6.76 -4.51
C TYR A 311 -13.74 7.05 -3.02
N ASP A 312 -13.82 8.31 -2.65
CA ASP A 312 -14.16 8.68 -1.29
C ASP A 312 -15.45 9.52 -1.32
N ASP A 313 -16.35 9.28 -0.37
CA ASP A 313 -17.68 9.93 -0.30
C ASP A 313 -17.63 11.46 -0.14
N PHE A 314 -16.44 12.01 0.13
CA PHE A 314 -16.24 13.40 0.42
C PHE A 314 -15.40 14.04 -0.67
N LYS A 315 -15.81 15.25 -1.10
CA LYS A 315 -15.03 16.02 -2.05
C LYS A 315 -13.61 16.24 -1.50
N HIS A 316 -12.62 15.69 -2.19
CA HIS A 316 -11.22 16.00 -1.94
C HIS A 316 -10.89 17.39 -2.47
N GLN A 317 -9.75 17.90 -2.04
CA GLN A 317 -9.19 19.08 -2.66
C GLN A 317 -8.90 18.81 -4.14
N ASP A 318 -9.43 19.68 -5.01
CA ASP A 318 -9.04 19.71 -6.41
C ASP A 318 -7.52 19.94 -6.48
N CYS A 319 -6.81 18.98 -7.06
CA CYS A 319 -5.38 19.01 -7.29
C CYS A 319 -5.08 18.73 -8.75
N ASP A 320 -4.02 19.37 -9.24
CA ASP A 320 -3.50 19.18 -10.58
C ASP A 320 -2.54 18.00 -10.61
N HIS A 321 -2.45 17.34 -11.76
CA HIS A 321 -1.55 16.21 -11.98
C HIS A 321 -0.59 16.49 -13.12
N LEU A 322 0.69 16.19 -12.89
CA LEU A 322 1.74 16.33 -13.89
C LEU A 322 2.43 15.00 -14.12
N LEU A 323 2.82 14.76 -15.37
CA LEU A 323 3.59 13.59 -15.77
C LEU A 323 4.80 14.05 -16.57
N VAL A 324 5.99 13.64 -16.13
CA VAL A 324 7.27 13.89 -16.81
C VAL A 324 7.88 12.55 -17.21
N GLU A 325 8.16 12.37 -18.50
CA GLU A 325 8.81 11.19 -19.05
C GLU A 325 10.28 11.51 -19.36
N LEU A 326 11.19 10.82 -18.69
CA LEU A 326 12.61 10.83 -18.98
C LEU A 326 12.92 9.69 -19.94
N ARG A 327 13.44 9.98 -21.12
CA ARG A 327 13.66 8.98 -22.17
C ARG A 327 15.11 9.01 -22.62
N ASP A 328 15.83 7.91 -22.39
CA ASP A 328 17.29 7.86 -22.60
C ASP A 328 17.73 7.96 -24.07
N VAL A 329 16.77 7.97 -25.00
CA VAL A 329 16.93 8.40 -26.41
C VAL A 329 17.22 9.90 -26.58
N GLY A 330 17.22 10.66 -25.48
CA GLY A 330 17.62 12.07 -25.47
C GLY A 330 16.47 13.05 -25.38
N TYR A 331 15.36 12.66 -24.76
CA TYR A 331 14.17 13.51 -24.63
C TYR A 331 13.61 13.56 -23.21
N VAL A 332 13.05 14.72 -22.87
CA VAL A 332 12.16 14.92 -21.73
C VAL A 332 10.81 15.37 -22.25
N GLU A 333 9.74 14.70 -21.85
CA GLU A 333 8.36 14.99 -22.27
C GLU A 333 7.52 15.34 -21.04
N VAL A 334 6.72 16.40 -21.10
CA VAL A 334 5.92 16.89 -19.97
C VAL A 334 4.45 16.98 -20.37
N SER A 335 3.56 16.45 -19.54
CA SER A 335 2.10 16.43 -19.72
C SER A 335 1.37 16.87 -18.45
N GLY A 336 0.15 17.41 -18.60
CA GLY A 336 -0.69 17.92 -17.52
C GLY A 336 -0.54 19.43 -17.23
N LEU A 337 0.05 20.21 -18.14
CA LEU A 337 0.36 21.63 -17.89
C LEU A 337 -0.80 22.60 -18.13
N GLU A 338 -1.93 22.13 -18.66
CA GLU A 338 -3.04 22.96 -19.14
C GLU A 338 -3.59 23.90 -18.06
N GLU A 339 -3.72 23.40 -16.82
CA GLU A 339 -4.24 24.17 -15.68
C GLU A 339 -3.13 24.58 -14.68
N ALA A 340 -1.88 24.17 -14.92
CA ALA A 340 -0.75 24.35 -14.00
C ALA A 340 0.25 25.42 -14.51
N GLY A 341 -0.24 26.64 -14.77
CA GLY A 341 0.54 27.70 -15.44
C GLY A 341 1.84 28.09 -14.74
N GLU A 342 1.84 28.20 -13.41
CA GLU A 342 3.07 28.49 -12.66
C GLU A 342 4.07 27.35 -12.76
N ALA A 343 3.62 26.11 -12.57
CA ALA A 343 4.46 24.92 -12.68
C ALA A 343 5.05 24.80 -14.08
N ALA A 344 4.28 25.10 -15.13
CA ALA A 344 4.75 25.12 -16.51
C ALA A 344 5.93 26.10 -16.70
N ARG A 345 5.83 27.31 -16.14
CA ARG A 345 6.89 28.32 -16.20
C ARG A 345 8.13 27.88 -15.44
N THR A 346 7.98 27.46 -14.18
CA THR A 346 9.13 27.11 -13.34
C THR A 346 9.83 25.84 -13.83
N LEU A 347 9.06 24.82 -14.25
CA LEU A 347 9.61 23.57 -14.77
C LEU A 347 10.35 23.80 -16.09
N HIS A 348 9.83 24.67 -16.96
CA HIS A 348 10.54 25.08 -18.17
C HIS A 348 11.89 25.72 -17.85
N GLN A 349 11.93 26.66 -16.90
CA GLN A 349 13.18 27.29 -16.47
C GLN A 349 14.19 26.26 -15.96
N PHE A 350 13.76 25.35 -15.08
CA PHE A 350 14.61 24.27 -14.57
C PHE A 350 15.17 23.37 -15.69
N ILE A 351 14.30 22.87 -16.57
CA ILE A 351 14.71 21.97 -17.65
C ILE A 351 15.68 22.66 -18.62
N THR A 352 15.49 23.95 -18.91
CA THR A 352 16.31 24.68 -19.88
C THR A 352 17.59 25.28 -19.29
N HIS A 353 17.59 25.72 -18.03
CA HIS A 353 18.73 26.40 -17.41
C HIS A 353 19.59 25.42 -16.59
N GLU A 354 18.97 24.64 -15.69
CA GLU A 354 19.70 23.71 -14.82
C GLU A 354 20.10 22.44 -15.58
N TRP A 355 19.14 21.82 -16.27
CA TRP A 355 19.41 20.64 -17.09
C TRP A 355 19.98 20.94 -18.48
N ARG A 356 20.02 22.22 -18.88
CA ARG A 356 20.54 22.69 -20.18
C ARG A 356 19.89 22.00 -21.38
N CYS A 357 18.64 21.57 -21.25
CA CYS A 357 17.88 21.01 -22.36
C CYS A 357 17.42 22.13 -23.31
N SER A 358 17.30 21.82 -24.58
CA SER A 358 16.72 22.72 -25.58
C SER A 358 15.26 22.35 -25.85
N GLU A 359 14.39 23.34 -26.03
CA GLU A 359 13.01 23.08 -26.40
C GLU A 359 12.94 22.43 -27.79
N TYR A 360 12.18 21.34 -27.91
CA TYR A 360 12.01 20.65 -29.18
C TYR A 360 11.09 21.47 -30.08
N ARG A 361 11.60 21.85 -31.25
CA ARG A 361 10.81 22.45 -32.32
C ARG A 361 10.56 21.39 -33.39
N ASN A 362 9.30 21.18 -33.73
CA ASN A 362 8.90 20.27 -34.81
C ASN A 362 9.59 20.70 -36.12
N ASN A 363 10.05 19.73 -36.90
CA ASN A 363 10.55 20.01 -38.24
C ASN A 363 9.38 20.39 -39.18
N ILE A 364 9.65 21.09 -40.28
CA ILE A 364 8.64 21.51 -41.29
C ILE A 364 7.82 20.35 -41.89
N PHE A 365 8.32 19.11 -41.77
CA PHE A 365 7.67 17.89 -42.24
C PHE A 365 6.83 17.16 -41.17
N GLU A 366 6.85 17.61 -39.91
CA GLU A 366 6.02 17.04 -38.85
C GLU A 366 4.64 17.70 -38.85
N ALA A 367 3.57 16.92 -38.98
CA ALA A 367 2.20 17.42 -39.01
C ALA A 367 1.88 18.26 -37.76
N PHE A 368 1.54 19.54 -37.96
CA PHE A 368 1.24 20.52 -36.90
C PHE A 368 0.00 20.21 -36.06
N SER A 369 -0.84 19.24 -36.46
CA SER A 369 -2.20 19.09 -35.92
C SER A 369 -2.32 18.17 -34.69
N SER A 370 -1.29 17.41 -34.30
CA SER A 370 -1.38 16.42 -33.22
C SER A 370 -0.42 16.71 -32.07
N LYS A 371 -0.98 16.93 -30.87
CA LYS A 371 -0.24 17.15 -29.62
C LYS A 371 0.04 15.81 -28.92
N TYR A 372 1.32 15.50 -28.66
CA TYR A 372 1.75 14.25 -28.00
C TYR A 372 2.05 14.42 -26.51
N CYS A 373 2.56 15.60 -26.14
CA CYS A 373 2.74 16.05 -24.78
C CYS A 373 2.56 17.58 -24.76
N ASP A 374 2.52 18.20 -23.58
CA ASP A 374 2.42 19.65 -23.46
C ASP A 374 3.70 20.37 -23.84
N ARG A 375 4.85 19.82 -23.42
CA ARG A 375 6.17 20.31 -23.81
C ARG A 375 7.14 19.16 -24.01
N LYS A 376 8.02 19.30 -25.00
CA LYS A 376 9.08 18.34 -25.31
C LYS A 376 10.43 19.06 -25.34
N TYR A 377 11.45 18.42 -24.80
CA TYR A 377 12.81 18.95 -24.73
C TYR A 377 13.80 17.92 -25.24
N ARG A 378 14.87 18.39 -25.87
CA ARG A 378 16.05 17.60 -26.24
C ARG A 378 17.13 17.78 -25.18
N THR A 379 17.63 16.68 -24.64
CA THR A 379 18.66 16.70 -23.61
C THR A 379 20.05 16.96 -24.19
N PRO A 380 20.97 17.58 -23.43
CA PRO A 380 22.35 17.74 -23.88
C PRO A 380 23.08 16.37 -23.97
N PRO A 381 24.23 16.30 -24.67
CA PRO A 381 25.09 15.12 -24.63
C PRO A 381 25.46 14.72 -23.20
N ASN A 382 25.62 13.42 -22.94
CA ASN A 382 25.96 12.85 -21.62
C ASN A 382 24.95 13.15 -20.49
N PHE A 383 23.75 13.62 -20.82
CA PHE A 383 22.69 13.83 -19.83
C PHE A 383 22.23 12.50 -19.21
N TYR A 384 21.98 11.51 -20.07
CA TYR A 384 21.72 10.12 -19.71
C TYR A 384 22.99 9.31 -19.85
N LEU A 385 23.37 8.64 -18.76
CA LEU A 385 24.56 7.79 -18.66
C LEU A 385 24.11 6.33 -18.57
N ARG A 386 24.84 5.43 -19.21
CA ARG A 386 24.58 3.98 -19.16
C ARG A 386 25.87 3.17 -19.09
N GLN A 387 25.83 2.10 -18.30
CA GLN A 387 26.82 1.04 -18.29
C GLN A 387 26.10 -0.31 -18.15
N GLY A 388 26.00 -1.07 -19.25
CA GLY A 388 25.14 -2.25 -19.27
C GLY A 388 23.67 -1.87 -19.00
N LEU A 389 23.11 -2.40 -17.91
CA LEU A 389 21.76 -2.06 -17.44
C LEU A 389 21.73 -0.96 -16.37
N GLN A 390 22.88 -0.60 -15.78
CA GLN A 390 22.98 0.54 -14.89
C GLN A 390 22.80 1.84 -15.68
N ASN A 391 22.11 2.80 -15.07
CA ASN A 391 21.77 4.07 -15.68
C ASN A 391 21.55 5.15 -14.61
N ASN A 392 21.57 6.42 -14.99
CA ASN A 392 21.37 7.54 -14.06
C ASN A 392 19.93 8.10 -14.05
N LEU A 393 18.92 7.38 -14.58
CA LEU A 393 17.53 7.85 -14.58
C LEU A 393 16.99 8.04 -13.16
N GLY A 394 17.40 7.16 -12.23
CA GLY A 394 17.05 7.29 -10.80
C GLY A 394 17.55 8.60 -10.19
N ARG A 395 18.79 9.01 -10.50
CA ARG A 395 19.36 10.29 -10.06
C ARG A 395 18.60 11.48 -10.66
N ARG A 396 18.30 11.45 -11.97
CA ARG A 396 17.50 12.50 -12.64
C ARG A 396 16.08 12.62 -12.08
N LEU A 397 15.48 11.49 -11.70
CA LEU A 397 14.20 11.47 -11.02
C LEU A 397 14.27 12.21 -9.67
N LEU A 398 15.27 11.90 -8.83
CA LEU A 398 15.40 12.53 -7.51
C LEU A 398 15.70 14.03 -7.61
N GLU A 399 16.51 14.46 -8.58
CA GLU A 399 16.76 15.88 -8.88
C GLU A 399 15.45 16.60 -9.22
N LEU A 400 14.67 16.06 -10.16
CA LEU A 400 13.39 16.63 -10.55
C LEU A 400 12.39 16.66 -9.39
N ALA A 401 12.29 15.55 -8.65
CA ALA A 401 11.36 15.45 -7.54
C ALA A 401 11.69 16.42 -6.40
N SER A 402 12.99 16.62 -6.12
CA SER A 402 13.45 17.63 -5.16
C SER A 402 13.06 19.03 -5.62
N PHE A 403 13.32 19.37 -6.89
CA PHE A 403 12.95 20.66 -7.48
C PHE A 403 11.44 20.96 -7.39
N MET A 404 10.61 19.95 -7.72
CA MET A 404 9.15 20.04 -7.69
C MET A 404 8.62 20.18 -6.25
N SER A 405 9.22 19.47 -5.29
CA SER A 405 8.81 19.54 -3.87
C SER A 405 8.91 20.94 -3.27
N CYS A 406 9.93 21.72 -3.66
CA CYS A 406 10.09 23.12 -3.24
C CYS A 406 9.03 24.07 -3.81
N ARG A 407 8.12 23.59 -4.65
CA ARG A 407 7.10 24.39 -5.36
C ARG A 407 5.70 23.84 -5.16
N GLY A 408 5.48 23.11 -4.07
CA GLY A 408 4.16 22.59 -3.72
C GLY A 408 3.73 21.37 -4.55
N TRP A 409 4.67 20.63 -5.15
CA TRP A 409 4.35 19.41 -5.90
C TRP A 409 4.96 18.17 -5.24
N GLN A 410 4.16 17.12 -5.08
CA GLN A 410 4.63 15.88 -4.46
C GLN A 410 4.79 14.76 -5.47
N LEU A 411 5.89 14.01 -5.38
CA LEU A 411 6.06 12.77 -6.12
C LEU A 411 4.98 11.78 -5.68
N ALA A 412 4.11 11.40 -6.61
CA ALA A 412 2.97 10.50 -6.39
C ALA A 412 3.30 9.07 -6.83
N ALA A 413 3.91 8.91 -8.01
CA ALA A 413 4.32 7.62 -8.54
C ALA A 413 5.50 7.78 -9.50
N CYS A 414 6.31 6.73 -9.65
CA CYS A 414 7.23 6.61 -10.76
C CYS A 414 7.37 5.16 -11.20
N ASN A 415 7.65 4.93 -12.47
CA ASN A 415 7.84 3.59 -13.01
C ASN A 415 8.86 3.59 -14.15
N GLY A 416 9.78 2.63 -14.07
CA GLY A 416 10.71 2.33 -15.15
C GLY A 416 10.03 1.57 -16.29
N GLY A 417 10.42 1.88 -17.51
CA GLY A 417 10.00 1.17 -18.72
C GLY A 417 11.18 0.97 -19.66
N ASN A 418 10.95 0.14 -20.67
CA ASN A 418 11.93 -0.09 -21.74
C ASN A 418 11.27 -0.43 -23.07
N LEU A 419 11.93 -0.07 -24.16
CA LEU A 419 11.56 -0.43 -25.53
C LEU A 419 12.82 -0.82 -26.31
N THR A 420 12.65 -1.57 -27.40
CA THR A 420 13.77 -1.96 -28.28
C THR A 420 13.59 -1.34 -29.66
N LEU A 421 14.54 -0.49 -30.07
CA LEU A 421 14.49 0.17 -31.37
C LEU A 421 14.83 -0.79 -32.53
N PRO A 422 14.07 -0.81 -33.64
CA PRO A 422 14.30 -1.73 -34.76
C PRO A 422 15.64 -1.53 -35.50
N LYS A 423 16.18 -0.30 -35.52
CA LYS A 423 17.23 0.14 -36.47
C LYS A 423 18.65 0.28 -35.92
N GLN A 424 18.91 0.09 -34.62
CA GLN A 424 20.25 0.22 -34.02
C GLN A 424 21.08 -1.09 -34.08
N LYS A 425 21.11 -1.79 -35.21
CA LYS A 425 21.99 -2.96 -35.42
C LYS A 425 23.43 -2.60 -35.82
N LYS A 426 23.71 -1.35 -36.17
CA LYS A 426 25.06 -0.90 -36.54
C LYS A 426 25.77 -0.35 -35.30
N GLY A 427 26.57 -1.18 -34.63
CA GLY A 427 27.49 -0.72 -33.57
C GLY A 427 27.37 -1.37 -32.19
N GLY A 428 26.89 -2.62 -32.08
CA GLY A 428 27.06 -3.42 -30.86
C GLY A 428 26.20 -3.03 -29.63
N ALA A 429 25.48 -1.91 -29.65
CA ALA A 429 24.48 -1.58 -28.65
C ALA A 429 23.16 -2.32 -28.94
N THR A 430 22.51 -2.85 -27.91
CA THR A 430 21.33 -3.74 -27.97
C THR A 430 20.04 -3.09 -28.53
N GLY A 431 20.09 -1.82 -28.96
CA GLY A 431 18.92 -1.04 -29.35
C GLY A 431 17.94 -0.77 -28.20
N LEU A 432 18.30 -1.16 -26.96
CA LEU A 432 17.49 -0.96 -25.76
C LEU A 432 17.43 0.53 -25.41
N VAL A 433 16.24 0.99 -25.11
CA VAL A 433 15.92 2.34 -24.66
C VAL A 433 15.23 2.23 -23.32
N ARG A 434 15.70 3.01 -22.35
CA ARG A 434 15.17 3.10 -21.00
C ARG A 434 14.33 4.36 -20.88
N GLU A 435 13.21 4.24 -20.18
CA GLU A 435 12.35 5.37 -19.86
C GLU A 435 11.93 5.33 -18.39
N ASN A 436 11.63 6.49 -17.82
CA ASN A 436 11.06 6.62 -16.50
C ASN A 436 9.93 7.65 -16.54
N GLN A 437 8.72 7.23 -16.18
CA GLN A 437 7.59 8.15 -16.05
C GLN A 437 7.43 8.57 -14.60
N ILE A 438 7.43 9.87 -14.35
CA ILE A 438 7.42 10.48 -13.03
C ILE A 438 6.15 11.30 -12.90
N LYS A 439 5.32 10.99 -11.91
CA LYS A 439 4.02 11.63 -11.70
C LYS A 439 4.05 12.50 -10.45
N PHE A 440 3.54 13.71 -10.57
CA PHE A 440 3.40 14.67 -9.50
C PHE A 440 1.94 15.02 -9.28
N VAL A 441 1.61 15.29 -8.01
CA VAL A 441 0.32 15.84 -7.61
C VAL A 441 0.54 17.19 -6.92
N GLY A 442 -0.26 18.19 -7.27
CA GLY A 442 -0.23 19.51 -6.64
C GLY A 442 -0.67 19.46 -5.18
N SER A 443 -0.04 20.24 -4.33
CA SER A 443 -0.36 20.39 -2.90
C SER A 443 -0.46 21.88 -2.53
N LYS A 444 -1.54 22.30 -1.84
CA LYS A 444 -1.78 23.72 -1.50
C LYS A 444 -1.09 24.23 -0.24
N ARG A 445 -0.48 23.36 0.57
CA ARG A 445 0.23 23.78 1.79
C ARG A 445 1.69 24.04 1.45
N ASP A 446 2.36 24.90 2.23
CA ASP A 446 3.82 25.08 2.25
C ASP A 446 4.49 23.75 2.61
N ALA A 447 4.50 22.81 1.66
CA ALA A 447 5.02 21.48 1.86
C ALA A 447 6.54 21.63 1.95
N VAL A 448 7.05 21.59 3.17
CA VAL A 448 8.48 21.61 3.43
C VAL A 448 9.13 20.49 2.60
N PRO A 449 10.09 20.80 1.71
CA PRO A 449 10.81 19.80 0.93
C PRO A 449 11.37 18.74 1.85
N ARG A 450 11.11 17.47 1.52
CA ARG A 450 11.62 16.35 2.31
C ARG A 450 12.63 15.56 1.47
N PRO A 451 13.78 15.17 2.06
CA PRO A 451 14.74 14.32 1.39
C PRO A 451 14.10 13.04 0.83
N LEU A 452 14.53 12.65 -0.36
CA LEU A 452 14.12 11.42 -1.02
C LEU A 452 15.31 10.47 -1.13
N LEU A 453 15.00 9.19 -1.05
CA LEU A 453 15.95 8.09 -1.22
C LEU A 453 15.38 7.07 -2.18
N LEU A 454 16.17 6.64 -3.15
CA LEU A 454 15.84 5.57 -4.10
C LEU A 454 16.73 4.36 -3.81
N VAL A 455 16.11 3.20 -3.65
CA VAL A 455 16.80 1.90 -3.62
C VAL A 455 16.34 1.09 -4.83
N GLU A 456 17.30 0.61 -5.62
CA GLU A 456 17.05 -0.23 -6.78
C GLU A 456 17.67 -1.61 -6.60
N PHE A 457 16.90 -2.65 -6.89
CA PHE A 457 17.43 -4.01 -7.07
C PHE A 457 17.57 -4.28 -8.55
N ARG A 458 18.67 -4.94 -8.96
CA ARG A 458 18.86 -5.38 -10.34
C ARG A 458 19.44 -6.78 -10.38
N THR A 459 18.93 -7.59 -11.29
CA THR A 459 19.52 -8.88 -11.63
C THR A 459 19.77 -8.92 -13.12
N VAL A 460 21.04 -9.06 -13.49
CA VAL A 460 21.52 -8.98 -14.87
C VAL A 460 22.16 -10.31 -15.25
N PRO A 461 21.72 -10.97 -16.33
CA PRO A 461 22.35 -12.20 -16.79
C PRO A 461 23.70 -11.92 -17.45
N PHE A 462 24.70 -12.75 -17.14
CA PHE A 462 26.04 -12.74 -17.70
C PHE A 462 26.43 -14.12 -18.19
N ILE A 463 27.32 -14.17 -19.18
CA ILE A 463 27.99 -15.39 -19.63
C ILE A 463 29.49 -15.18 -19.42
N ASP A 464 30.13 -16.05 -18.64
CA ASP A 464 31.58 -15.96 -18.42
C ASP A 464 32.40 -16.46 -19.64
N ALA A 465 33.72 -16.31 -19.57
CA ALA A 465 34.63 -16.75 -20.62
C ALA A 465 34.56 -18.27 -20.93
N LYS A 466 34.00 -19.07 -20.02
CA LYS A 466 33.81 -20.52 -20.18
C LYS A 466 32.42 -20.87 -20.72
N GLY A 467 31.59 -19.88 -21.04
CA GLY A 467 30.24 -20.07 -21.55
C GLY A 467 29.21 -20.40 -20.47
N ARG A 468 29.54 -20.22 -19.18
CA ARG A 468 28.62 -20.47 -18.07
C ARG A 468 27.75 -19.24 -17.83
N SER A 469 26.44 -19.44 -17.77
CA SER A 469 25.49 -18.39 -17.43
C SER A 469 25.39 -18.20 -15.92
N PHE A 470 25.43 -16.96 -15.46
CA PHE A 470 25.16 -16.58 -14.08
C PHE A 470 24.42 -15.24 -14.04
N PHE A 471 23.94 -14.85 -12.87
CA PHE A 471 23.33 -13.55 -12.67
C PHE A 471 24.25 -12.66 -11.82
N GLN A 472 24.47 -11.43 -12.26
CA GLN A 472 25.01 -10.38 -11.41
C GLN A 472 23.83 -9.67 -10.75
N SER A 473 23.86 -9.60 -9.43
CA SER A 473 22.80 -9.01 -8.63
C SER A 473 23.33 -7.77 -7.91
N LEU A 474 22.67 -6.63 -8.11
CA LEU A 474 23.08 -5.34 -7.60
C LEU A 474 21.99 -4.74 -6.71
N ILE A 475 22.42 -4.04 -5.67
CA ILE A 475 21.60 -3.13 -4.87
C ILE A 475 22.20 -1.73 -4.99
N GLU A 476 21.44 -0.80 -5.54
CA GLU A 476 21.88 0.58 -5.77
C GLU A 476 21.09 1.52 -4.85
N ILE A 477 21.78 2.41 -4.15
CA ILE A 477 21.19 3.41 -3.26
C ILE A 477 21.57 4.78 -3.81
N THR A 478 20.56 5.63 -4.03
CA THR A 478 20.74 6.99 -4.56
C THR A 478 19.91 7.98 -3.73
N GLY A 479 20.48 9.12 -3.34
CA GLY A 479 19.80 10.16 -2.58
C GLY A 479 20.70 10.86 -1.58
N GLN A 480 20.11 11.55 -0.62
CA GLN A 480 20.85 12.25 0.43
C GLN A 480 21.03 11.33 1.65
N ASN A 481 22.21 11.38 2.28
CA ASN A 481 22.46 10.67 3.54
C ASN A 481 21.81 11.39 4.73
N THR A 482 20.48 11.37 4.80
CA THR A 482 19.71 11.97 5.90
C THR A 482 19.62 10.99 7.06
N ASN A 483 19.85 11.46 8.29
CA ASN A 483 19.87 10.67 9.52
C ASN A 483 20.65 9.33 9.41
N ASP A 484 21.86 9.40 8.85
CA ASP A 484 22.75 8.24 8.63
C ASP A 484 22.06 7.04 7.95
N VAL A 485 21.11 7.30 7.05
CA VAL A 485 20.40 6.24 6.35
C VAL A 485 21.35 5.37 5.52
N PHE A 486 22.47 5.92 5.03
CA PHE A 486 23.49 5.15 4.32
C PHE A 486 24.17 4.12 5.21
N GLY A 487 24.59 4.50 6.43
CA GLY A 487 25.17 3.56 7.39
C GLY A 487 24.18 2.47 7.80
N LYS A 488 22.96 2.89 8.17
CA LYS A 488 21.85 2.00 8.56
C LYS A 488 21.48 1.02 7.45
N LEU A 489 21.33 1.49 6.21
CA LEU A 489 21.02 0.62 5.07
C LEU A 489 22.19 -0.29 4.70
N SER A 490 23.42 0.20 4.74
CA SER A 490 24.61 -0.64 4.47
C SER A 490 24.64 -1.84 5.42
N ALA A 491 24.49 -1.59 6.72
CA ALA A 491 24.42 -2.64 7.72
C ALA A 491 23.26 -3.61 7.46
N PHE A 492 22.08 -3.09 7.11
CA PHE A 492 20.92 -3.89 6.77
C PHE A 492 21.16 -4.82 5.57
N VAL A 493 21.60 -4.28 4.43
CA VAL A 493 21.77 -5.07 3.20
C VAL A 493 22.96 -6.04 3.30
N GLN A 494 24.01 -5.69 4.04
CA GLN A 494 25.14 -6.60 4.26
C GLN A 494 24.72 -7.78 5.15
N THR A 495 23.92 -7.52 6.17
CA THR A 495 23.46 -8.55 7.12
C THR A 495 22.34 -9.42 6.53
N HIS A 496 21.25 -8.81 6.07
CA HIS A 496 20.01 -9.51 5.70
C HIS A 496 19.94 -9.90 4.22
N MET A 497 20.72 -9.25 3.37
CA MET A 497 20.84 -9.60 1.94
C MET A 497 22.25 -10.06 1.57
N GLN A 498 23.09 -10.37 2.55
CA GLN A 498 24.43 -10.94 2.36
C GLN A 498 25.27 -10.19 1.31
N SER A 499 25.10 -8.87 1.27
CA SER A 499 25.69 -8.05 0.23
C SER A 499 27.11 -7.58 0.58
N ARG A 500 27.86 -7.16 -0.44
CA ARG A 500 29.19 -6.58 -0.32
C ARG A 500 29.23 -5.27 -1.08
N LEU A 501 29.77 -4.22 -0.46
CA LEU A 501 29.92 -2.92 -1.08
C LEU A 501 30.87 -3.05 -2.29
N LEU A 502 30.40 -2.62 -3.45
CA LEU A 502 31.13 -2.69 -4.72
C LEU A 502 31.75 -1.34 -5.08
N SER A 503 31.01 -0.24 -4.91
CA SER A 503 31.47 1.11 -5.23
C SER A 503 30.65 2.18 -4.51
N THR A 504 31.21 3.38 -4.42
CA THR A 504 30.58 4.57 -3.86
C THR A 504 30.73 5.76 -4.82
N GLY A 505 29.79 6.70 -4.78
CA GLY A 505 29.86 7.96 -5.52
C GLY A 505 29.94 7.80 -7.04
N THR A 506 29.25 6.80 -7.61
CA THR A 506 29.25 6.59 -9.06
C THR A 506 28.29 7.56 -9.77
N PRO A 507 28.44 7.75 -11.09
CA PRO A 507 27.46 8.54 -11.86
C PRO A 507 26.03 7.96 -11.84
N PHE A 508 25.87 6.68 -11.50
CA PHE A 508 24.57 5.98 -11.50
C PHE A 508 23.89 6.02 -10.13
N CYS A 509 24.65 5.83 -9.06
CA CYS A 509 24.16 5.74 -7.68
C CYS A 509 25.24 6.15 -6.66
N ASP A 510 24.82 6.46 -5.44
CA ASP A 510 25.71 6.91 -4.35
C ASP A 510 26.38 5.73 -3.63
N LEU A 511 25.66 4.60 -3.46
CA LEU A 511 26.23 3.33 -3.01
C LEU A 511 25.77 2.19 -3.93
N CYS A 512 26.69 1.29 -4.29
CA CYS A 512 26.39 0.10 -5.05
C CYS A 512 26.91 -1.13 -4.31
N PHE A 513 26.06 -2.14 -4.13
CA PHE A 513 26.40 -3.43 -3.54
C PHE A 513 26.18 -4.55 -4.53
N THR A 514 26.94 -5.63 -4.40
CA THR A 514 26.66 -6.92 -5.03
C THR A 514 26.09 -7.88 -3.99
N THR A 515 25.19 -8.78 -4.38
CA THR A 515 24.58 -9.75 -3.45
C THR A 515 24.42 -11.13 -4.10
N ASP A 516 24.55 -12.18 -3.30
CA ASP A 516 24.26 -13.57 -3.72
C ASP A 516 22.85 -14.03 -3.28
N ALA A 517 22.11 -13.16 -2.57
CA ALA A 517 20.79 -13.47 -2.01
C ALA A 517 19.67 -13.44 -3.07
N PHE A 518 19.84 -12.65 -4.13
CA PHE A 518 18.84 -12.56 -5.19
C PHE A 518 18.83 -13.81 -6.07
N GLN A 519 17.64 -14.39 -6.21
CA GLN A 519 17.38 -15.60 -6.97
C GLN A 519 16.37 -15.32 -8.07
N MET A 520 16.59 -15.99 -9.20
CA MET A 520 15.70 -16.00 -10.35
C MET A 520 15.32 -17.44 -10.63
N LYS A 521 14.07 -17.69 -11.01
CA LYS A 521 13.63 -19.03 -11.40
C LYS A 521 14.37 -19.50 -12.64
N GLU A 522 14.93 -20.70 -12.57
CA GLU A 522 15.45 -21.39 -13.74
C GLU A 522 14.29 -21.82 -14.63
N ALA A 523 14.31 -21.45 -15.91
CA ALA A 523 13.29 -21.84 -16.87
C ALA A 523 13.92 -22.60 -18.05
N ALA A 524 13.15 -23.49 -18.67
CA ALA A 524 13.60 -24.19 -19.87
C ALA A 524 13.92 -23.20 -20.99
N LEU A 525 15.06 -23.40 -21.64
CA LEU A 525 15.56 -22.57 -22.75
C LEU A 525 14.62 -22.50 -23.97
N ASP A 526 13.57 -23.34 -24.02
CA ASP A 526 12.61 -23.43 -25.12
C ASP A 526 11.15 -23.21 -24.67
N CYS A 527 10.89 -22.12 -23.95
CA CYS A 527 9.54 -21.55 -23.90
C CYS A 527 9.33 -20.78 -25.21
N LYS A 528 8.88 -21.43 -26.29
CA LYS A 528 8.88 -20.85 -27.65
C LYS A 528 8.22 -19.47 -27.78
N GLU A 529 7.41 -19.02 -26.81
CA GLU A 529 7.00 -17.62 -26.69
C GLU A 529 6.98 -17.04 -25.24
N GLY A 530 7.93 -17.41 -24.38
CA GLY A 530 8.03 -16.90 -23.00
C GLY A 530 9.42 -17.06 -22.37
N ARG A 531 10.42 -16.38 -22.95
CA ARG A 531 11.86 -16.43 -22.59
C ARG A 531 12.07 -16.08 -21.11
N PHE A 532 12.43 -17.06 -20.26
CA PHE A 532 12.49 -16.97 -18.78
C PHE A 532 11.19 -16.42 -18.14
N LEU A 533 10.68 -17.00 -17.06
CA LEU A 533 9.39 -16.55 -16.51
C LEU A 533 9.53 -15.27 -15.66
N GLY A 534 10.75 -14.74 -15.53
CA GLY A 534 11.07 -13.52 -14.78
C GLY A 534 10.86 -13.64 -13.28
N GLU A 535 10.34 -14.76 -12.76
CA GLU A 535 10.05 -14.97 -11.35
C GLU A 535 11.33 -14.81 -10.52
N SER A 536 11.23 -14.06 -9.42
CA SER A 536 12.39 -13.68 -8.60
C SER A 536 12.00 -13.53 -7.14
N ASN A 537 12.97 -13.58 -6.23
CA ASN A 537 12.73 -13.32 -4.81
C ASN A 537 12.81 -11.82 -4.43
N PHE A 538 12.76 -10.90 -5.41
CA PHE A 538 12.77 -9.46 -5.15
C PHE A 538 11.67 -9.02 -4.20
N GLY A 539 10.46 -9.55 -4.36
CA GLY A 539 9.32 -9.21 -3.52
C GLY A 539 9.60 -9.48 -2.03
N LYS A 540 10.26 -10.60 -1.72
CA LYS A 540 10.60 -11.01 -0.36
C LYS A 540 11.48 -9.96 0.33
N TYR A 541 12.59 -9.60 -0.30
CA TYR A 541 13.54 -8.60 0.22
C TYR A 541 13.00 -7.18 0.16
N ALA A 542 12.25 -6.83 -0.89
CA ALA A 542 11.65 -5.50 -1.03
C ALA A 542 10.67 -5.21 0.10
N MET A 543 9.83 -6.18 0.49
CA MET A 543 8.90 -5.98 1.62
C MET A 543 9.65 -5.83 2.95
N ARG A 544 10.69 -6.63 3.21
CA ARG A 544 11.49 -6.49 4.46
C ARG A 544 12.30 -5.21 4.51
N LEU A 545 12.82 -4.76 3.37
CA LEU A 545 13.43 -3.44 3.26
C LEU A 545 12.41 -2.34 3.57
N CYS A 546 11.18 -2.46 3.09
CA CYS A 546 10.12 -1.50 3.40
C CYS A 546 9.76 -1.50 4.89
N ASP A 547 9.65 -2.68 5.51
CA ASP A 547 9.39 -2.80 6.96
C ASP A 547 10.56 -2.21 7.77
N PHE A 548 11.80 -2.47 7.37
CA PHE A 548 12.97 -1.87 7.98
C PHE A 548 12.94 -0.34 7.89
N MET A 549 12.71 0.21 6.69
CA MET A 549 12.72 1.66 6.45
C MET A 549 11.56 2.38 7.14
N VAL A 550 10.35 1.84 7.03
CA VAL A 550 9.12 2.52 7.45
C VAL A 550 8.85 2.37 8.94
N ASP A 551 9.34 1.30 9.55
CA ASP A 551 8.91 0.91 10.89
C ASP A 551 10.08 0.66 11.83
N TYR A 552 11.12 -0.09 11.43
CA TYR A 552 12.30 -0.24 12.29
C TYR A 552 13.09 1.06 12.44
N LEU A 553 13.36 1.76 11.34
CA LEU A 553 13.91 3.11 11.37
C LEU A 553 12.83 4.15 11.73
N GLY A 554 11.59 3.93 11.30
CA GLY A 554 10.43 4.76 11.66
C GLY A 554 10.35 6.13 10.97
N GLU A 555 11.40 6.58 10.30
CA GLU A 555 11.52 7.97 9.79
C GLU A 555 11.38 8.09 8.27
N TRP A 556 11.01 7.01 7.59
CA TRP A 556 10.90 6.99 6.14
C TRP A 556 9.53 6.50 5.69
N ASP A 557 8.94 7.18 4.71
CA ASP A 557 7.72 6.72 4.06
C ASP A 557 8.00 6.13 2.71
N LEU A 558 7.45 4.96 2.45
CA LEU A 558 7.41 4.43 1.11
C LEU A 558 6.46 5.25 0.22
N LEU A 559 6.97 5.70 -0.92
CA LEU A 559 6.18 6.31 -2.00
C LEU A 559 5.93 5.33 -3.15
N VAL A 560 6.97 4.67 -3.62
CA VAL A 560 6.96 3.84 -4.85
C VAL A 560 7.59 2.49 -4.57
N CYS A 561 7.10 1.43 -5.22
CA CYS A 561 7.63 0.07 -5.10
C CYS A 561 7.26 -0.76 -6.33
N ASN A 562 7.97 -0.55 -7.43
CA ASN A 562 7.64 -1.13 -8.74
C ASN A 562 8.67 -2.17 -9.13
N ASN A 563 8.26 -3.26 -9.79
CA ASN A 563 9.22 -4.16 -10.44
C ASN A 563 9.00 -4.16 -11.95
N ASN A 564 10.09 -4.14 -12.69
CA ASN A 564 10.07 -4.20 -14.14
C ASN A 564 10.95 -5.36 -14.64
N CYS A 565 10.69 -5.78 -15.88
CA CYS A 565 11.39 -6.85 -16.54
C CYS A 565 11.91 -6.39 -17.90
N MET A 566 13.16 -6.74 -18.19
CA MET A 566 13.83 -6.36 -19.43
C MET A 566 14.26 -7.59 -20.21
N THR A 567 13.92 -7.62 -21.49
CA THR A 567 14.44 -8.64 -22.42
C THR A 567 15.78 -8.20 -23.00
N LEU A 568 16.82 -8.99 -22.78
CA LEU A 568 18.14 -8.76 -23.34
C LEU A 568 18.37 -9.61 -24.59
N PRO A 569 18.88 -9.02 -25.70
CA PRO A 569 19.23 -9.76 -26.91
C PRO A 569 20.63 -10.38 -26.78
N LEU A 570 20.81 -11.33 -25.86
CA LEU A 570 22.01 -12.16 -25.77
C LEU A 570 21.95 -13.33 -26.78
N LYS A 571 23.06 -14.07 -26.99
CA LYS A 571 23.11 -15.27 -27.89
C LYS A 571 21.98 -16.27 -27.58
N GLN A 572 21.64 -16.40 -26.30
CA GLN A 572 20.38 -16.97 -25.83
C GLN A 572 19.57 -15.84 -25.18
N PRO A 573 18.27 -15.71 -25.46
CA PRO A 573 17.49 -14.63 -24.87
C PRO A 573 17.42 -14.77 -23.35
N SER A 574 17.72 -13.70 -22.63
CA SER A 574 17.69 -13.70 -21.17
C SER A 574 16.86 -12.53 -20.64
N LEU A 575 16.27 -12.69 -19.46
CA LEU A 575 15.58 -11.63 -18.76
C LEU A 575 16.43 -11.06 -17.63
N ALA A 576 16.44 -9.75 -17.54
CA ALA A 576 16.88 -9.03 -16.35
C ALA A 576 15.66 -8.54 -15.57
N ARG A 577 15.77 -8.50 -14.25
CA ARG A 577 14.75 -7.92 -13.35
C ARG A 577 15.28 -6.66 -12.72
N GLU A 578 14.38 -5.71 -12.48
CA GLU A 578 14.65 -4.55 -11.65
C GLU A 578 13.49 -4.29 -10.68
N ALA A 579 13.81 -3.76 -9.50
CA ALA A 579 12.85 -3.21 -8.55
C ALA A 579 13.25 -1.78 -8.22
N GLN A 580 12.31 -0.85 -8.15
CA GLN A 580 12.54 0.54 -7.73
C GLN A 580 11.69 0.85 -6.50
N MET A 581 12.33 1.29 -5.42
CA MET A 581 11.67 1.72 -4.19
C MET A 581 12.09 3.13 -3.84
N VAL A 582 11.13 4.05 -3.77
CA VAL A 582 11.38 5.44 -3.38
C VAL A 582 10.81 5.69 -1.99
N PHE A 583 11.66 6.24 -1.12
CA PHE A 583 11.33 6.63 0.24
C PHE A 583 11.42 8.15 0.42
N ARG A 584 10.58 8.69 1.29
CA ARG A 584 10.57 10.10 1.69
C ARG A 584 10.87 10.21 3.17
N PHE A 585 11.81 11.05 3.54
CA PHE A 585 12.12 11.30 4.94
C PHE A 585 10.99 12.05 5.65
N ARG A 586 10.69 11.65 6.88
CA ARG A 586 9.73 12.29 7.78
C ARG A 586 10.45 12.66 9.07
N ASP A 587 10.56 13.96 9.30
CA ASP A 587 11.08 14.50 10.55
C ASP A 587 10.14 14.18 11.73
N GLY A 588 10.72 13.77 12.86
CA GLY A 588 9.97 13.28 14.03
C GLY A 588 9.50 11.82 13.94
N GLY A 589 9.73 11.12 12.83
CA GLY A 589 9.33 9.73 12.66
C GLY A 589 7.83 9.52 12.54
N ARG A 590 7.42 8.26 12.43
CA ARG A 590 6.05 7.81 12.63
C ARG A 590 5.96 7.28 14.05
N ASP A 591 4.98 7.71 14.82
CA ASP A 591 4.54 6.86 15.91
C ASP A 591 3.90 5.62 15.29
N VAL A 592 4.67 4.54 15.16
CA VAL A 592 4.20 3.26 14.65
C VAL A 592 3.29 2.65 15.72
N PHE A 593 2.04 3.09 15.72
CA PHE A 593 1.00 2.57 16.59
C PHE A 593 0.32 1.37 15.92
N LEU A 594 0.98 0.23 15.98
CA LEU A 594 0.27 -1.03 16.15
C LEU A 594 0.51 -1.43 17.60
N SER A 595 -0.58 -1.63 18.34
CA SER A 595 -0.56 -1.95 19.75
C SER A 595 0.53 -3.00 20.06
N SER A 596 1.49 -2.62 20.90
CA SER A 596 2.56 -3.50 21.35
C SER A 596 2.06 -4.64 22.25
N GLY A 597 0.79 -4.63 22.64
CA GLY A 597 0.16 -5.75 23.30
C GLY A 597 -0.28 -6.75 22.24
N GLN A 598 0.31 -7.93 22.21
CA GLN A 598 -0.38 -9.09 21.64
C GLN A 598 -1.72 -9.19 22.37
N ALA A 599 -2.79 -8.69 21.76
CA ALA A 599 -4.12 -8.83 22.29
C ALA A 599 -4.35 -10.33 22.54
N ARG A 600 -4.72 -10.68 23.76
CA ARG A 600 -4.85 -12.09 24.15
C ARG A 600 -6.20 -12.59 23.71
N LEU A 601 -6.19 -13.79 23.12
CA LEU A 601 -7.42 -14.50 22.80
C LEU A 601 -8.17 -14.81 24.11
N LEU A 602 -9.44 -14.41 24.21
CA LEU A 602 -10.26 -14.70 25.40
C LEU A 602 -10.58 -16.19 25.49
N GLY A 603 -10.76 -16.88 24.36
CA GLY A 603 -10.96 -18.33 24.28
C GLY A 603 -12.34 -18.82 24.74
N ARG A 604 -13.22 -17.90 25.14
CA ARG A 604 -14.62 -18.14 25.50
C ARG A 604 -15.48 -16.92 25.12
N PRO A 605 -16.81 -17.06 24.99
CA PRO A 605 -17.70 -15.92 24.81
C PRO A 605 -17.48 -14.86 25.91
N PRO A 606 -17.39 -13.56 25.55
CA PRO A 606 -17.26 -12.49 26.53
C PRO A 606 -18.56 -12.29 27.31
N PHE A 607 -18.44 -11.79 28.54
CA PHE A 607 -19.56 -11.65 29.46
C PHE A 607 -20.63 -10.70 28.90
N ARG A 608 -21.82 -11.24 28.62
CA ARG A 608 -22.95 -10.51 28.00
C ARG A 608 -22.52 -9.75 26.73
N ALA A 609 -21.90 -10.46 25.78
CA ALA A 609 -21.47 -9.90 24.50
C ALA A 609 -22.61 -9.12 23.80
N PRO A 610 -22.35 -7.95 23.19
CA PRO A 610 -23.38 -7.19 22.50
C PRO A 610 -23.90 -7.93 21.26
N GLY A 611 -25.23 -7.99 21.13
CA GLY A 611 -25.87 -8.64 19.98
C GLY A 611 -25.56 -7.98 18.64
N TYR A 612 -25.25 -6.67 18.66
CA TYR A 612 -24.96 -5.86 17.46
C TYR A 612 -23.51 -5.99 16.94
N TRP A 613 -22.66 -6.80 17.59
CA TRP A 613 -21.35 -7.12 17.04
C TRP A 613 -21.50 -7.87 15.71
N ALA A 614 -20.77 -7.42 14.70
CA ALA A 614 -20.89 -7.89 13.33
C ALA A 614 -20.27 -9.28 13.15
N ASP A 615 -19.17 -9.57 13.85
CA ASP A 615 -18.42 -10.82 13.66
C ASP A 615 -18.81 -11.91 14.69
N PRO A 616 -19.28 -13.09 14.23
CA PRO A 616 -19.55 -14.22 15.11
C PRO A 616 -18.33 -14.68 15.93
N ALA A 617 -17.11 -14.60 15.38
CA ALA A 617 -15.89 -14.99 16.07
C ALA A 617 -15.56 -14.05 17.24
N ALA A 618 -15.83 -12.75 17.10
CA ALA A 618 -15.74 -11.80 18.21
C ALA A 618 -16.73 -12.14 19.33
N ARG A 619 -17.99 -12.42 18.99
CA ARG A 619 -19.01 -12.84 19.97
C ARG A 619 -18.70 -14.17 20.64
N ALA A 620 -17.91 -15.03 20.01
CA ALA A 620 -17.44 -16.29 20.58
C ALA A 620 -16.11 -16.16 21.34
N GLY A 621 -15.46 -14.99 21.33
CA GLY A 621 -14.14 -14.77 21.93
C GLY A 621 -12.99 -15.50 21.22
N LEU A 622 -13.18 -15.80 19.93
CA LEU A 622 -12.26 -16.54 19.06
C LEU A 622 -11.32 -15.63 18.25
N VAL A 623 -11.36 -14.32 18.49
CA VAL A 623 -10.38 -13.36 17.96
C VAL A 623 -9.78 -12.55 19.10
N PRO A 624 -8.48 -12.21 19.03
CA PRO A 624 -7.82 -11.42 20.07
C PRO A 624 -8.27 -9.95 20.09
N GLN A 625 -8.51 -9.38 18.90
CA GLN A 625 -8.91 -7.99 18.72
C GLN A 625 -9.66 -7.88 17.38
N LEU A 626 -10.73 -7.10 17.36
CA LEU A 626 -11.45 -6.78 16.14
C LEU A 626 -11.92 -5.33 16.17
N VAL A 627 -11.72 -4.64 15.05
CA VAL A 627 -12.27 -3.31 14.79
C VAL A 627 -13.12 -3.41 13.53
N ALA A 628 -14.39 -3.02 13.62
CA ALA A 628 -15.35 -3.08 12.53
C ALA A 628 -15.74 -1.65 12.09
N PRO A 629 -16.02 -1.40 10.80
CA PRO A 629 -16.65 -0.14 10.39
C PRO A 629 -18.00 0.07 11.09
N ALA A 630 -18.28 1.30 11.52
CA ALA A 630 -19.60 1.65 12.03
C ALA A 630 -20.65 1.56 10.92
N SER A 631 -21.83 1.07 11.25
CA SER A 631 -22.98 1.03 10.33
C SER A 631 -23.51 2.43 10.02
N GLN A 632 -24.28 2.59 8.94
CA GLN A 632 -24.90 3.88 8.61
C GLN A 632 -25.79 4.40 9.76
N LYS A 633 -26.51 3.49 10.44
CA LYS A 633 -27.33 3.84 11.61
C LYS A 633 -26.46 4.40 12.73
N GLU A 634 -25.29 3.81 12.96
CA GLU A 634 -24.33 4.30 13.97
C GLU A 634 -23.73 5.64 13.58
N LEU A 635 -23.39 5.87 12.31
CA LEU A 635 -22.92 7.18 11.88
C LEU A 635 -23.95 8.29 12.16
N VAL A 636 -25.24 8.00 11.97
CA VAL A 636 -26.33 8.93 12.34
C VAL A 636 -26.35 9.17 13.86
N MET A 637 -26.34 8.11 14.67
CA MET A 637 -26.31 8.24 16.13
C MET A 637 -25.08 9.03 16.64
N LEU A 638 -23.92 8.83 16.02
CA LEU A 638 -22.70 9.54 16.35
C LEU A 638 -22.78 11.02 15.96
N GLN A 639 -23.39 11.33 14.81
CA GLN A 639 -23.65 12.71 14.41
C GLN A 639 -24.63 13.40 15.37
N GLU A 640 -25.69 12.71 15.79
CA GLU A 640 -26.64 13.19 16.80
C GLU A 640 -25.94 13.53 18.12
N VAL A 641 -24.99 12.71 18.59
CA VAL A 641 -24.18 13.03 19.77
C VAL A 641 -23.32 14.27 19.53
N MET A 642 -22.63 14.37 18.39
CA MET A 642 -21.75 15.51 18.10
C MET A 642 -22.52 16.83 18.04
N ASP A 643 -23.70 16.84 17.41
CA ASP A 643 -24.57 18.01 17.27
C ASP A 643 -25.31 18.31 18.59
N GLY A 644 -25.91 17.30 19.24
CA GLY A 644 -26.74 17.45 20.44
C GLY A 644 -25.95 17.84 21.70
N THR A 645 -24.64 17.59 21.71
CA THR A 645 -23.75 17.99 22.82
C THR A 645 -22.86 19.19 22.50
N TYR A 646 -23.12 19.84 21.36
CA TYR A 646 -22.40 21.03 20.94
C TYR A 646 -22.75 22.22 21.82
N LYS A 647 -21.73 22.90 22.34
CA LYS A 647 -21.87 24.12 23.13
C LYS A 647 -20.80 25.12 22.70
N ALA A 648 -21.21 26.26 22.16
CA ALA A 648 -20.33 27.30 21.62
C ALA A 648 -19.57 28.07 22.73
N LYS A 649 -18.75 27.35 23.49
CA LYS A 649 -17.83 27.88 24.51
C LYS A 649 -16.45 27.29 24.27
N ALA A 650 -15.42 27.99 24.74
CA ALA A 650 -14.06 27.50 24.71
C ALA A 650 -13.42 27.68 26.08
N THR A 651 -12.47 26.83 26.39
CA THR A 651 -11.58 26.99 27.54
C THR A 651 -10.20 27.44 27.08
N ARG A 652 -9.28 27.63 28.03
CA ARG A 652 -7.87 27.91 27.74
C ARG A 652 -7.21 26.82 26.89
N ASP A 653 -7.71 25.58 26.94
CA ASP A 653 -7.12 24.43 26.27
C ASP A 653 -7.23 24.53 24.74
N ARG A 654 -8.18 25.35 24.23
CA ARG A 654 -8.29 25.63 22.78
C ARG A 654 -7.17 26.53 22.24
N MET A 655 -6.37 27.15 23.12
CA MET A 655 -5.24 28.03 22.76
C MET A 655 -5.63 29.15 21.78
N GLY A 656 -6.81 29.74 21.96
CA GLY A 656 -7.31 30.83 21.11
C GLY A 656 -7.72 30.44 19.69
N LYS A 657 -7.66 29.14 19.32
CA LYS A 657 -8.16 28.67 18.02
C LYS A 657 -9.68 28.91 17.92
N PRO A 658 -10.20 29.25 16.73
CA PRO A 658 -11.63 29.46 16.53
C PRO A 658 -12.45 28.20 16.87
N ILE A 659 -13.66 28.42 17.41
CA ILE A 659 -14.64 27.36 17.65
C ILE A 659 -15.33 27.05 16.31
N PRO A 660 -15.28 25.80 15.83
CA PRO A 660 -16.00 25.40 14.61
C PRO A 660 -17.51 25.54 14.82
N LYS A 661 -18.25 25.96 13.78
CA LYS A 661 -19.72 26.06 13.80
C LYS A 661 -20.39 24.70 13.92
N ARG A 662 -19.77 23.66 13.37
CA ARG A 662 -20.29 22.29 13.39
C ARG A 662 -19.17 21.27 13.25
N PHE A 663 -19.43 20.07 13.76
CA PHE A 663 -18.61 18.88 13.52
C PHE A 663 -19.39 17.90 12.64
N THR A 664 -18.83 17.59 11.47
CA THR A 664 -19.46 16.66 10.52
C THR A 664 -18.75 15.33 10.57
N VAL A 665 -19.43 14.31 11.09
CA VAL A 665 -18.96 12.94 11.16
C VAL A 665 -18.78 12.40 9.75
N VAL A 666 -17.56 11.95 9.48
CA VAL A 666 -17.12 11.43 8.17
C VAL A 666 -17.16 9.90 8.19
N ALA A 667 -16.62 9.31 9.24
CA ALA A 667 -16.60 7.86 9.42
C ALA A 667 -16.39 7.51 10.88
N ALA A 668 -16.67 6.26 11.24
CA ALA A 668 -16.32 5.75 12.54
C ALA A 668 -15.97 4.27 12.48
N LEU A 669 -15.19 3.85 13.46
CA LEU A 669 -14.77 2.47 13.66
C LEU A 669 -15.21 2.04 15.04
N ARG A 670 -15.76 0.84 15.15
CA ARG A 670 -16.28 0.24 16.37
C ARG A 670 -15.33 -0.83 16.89
N SER A 671 -15.05 -0.83 18.19
CA SER A 671 -14.35 -1.93 18.84
C SER A 671 -15.29 -3.12 19.03
N GLU A 672 -14.83 -4.32 18.64
CA GLU A 672 -15.46 -5.62 18.93
C GLU A 672 -14.44 -6.53 19.62
N THR A 673 -13.69 -5.96 20.56
CA THR A 673 -12.58 -6.65 21.23
C THR A 673 -13.10 -7.45 22.43
N PRO A 674 -13.07 -8.81 22.40
CA PRO A 674 -13.73 -9.63 23.42
C PRO A 674 -13.20 -9.40 24.84
N GLU A 675 -11.88 -9.29 24.99
CA GLU A 675 -11.23 -9.10 26.29
C GLU A 675 -11.60 -7.76 26.93
N LEU A 676 -11.56 -6.66 26.16
CA LEU A 676 -11.92 -5.32 26.62
C LEU A 676 -13.39 -5.27 27.09
N TRP A 677 -14.28 -5.87 26.30
CA TRP A 677 -15.69 -5.95 26.67
C TRP A 677 -15.92 -6.79 27.94
N ASP A 678 -15.23 -7.93 28.08
CA ASP A 678 -15.37 -8.81 29.25
C ASP A 678 -15.00 -8.08 30.55
N ARG A 679 -13.91 -7.29 30.55
CA ARG A 679 -13.52 -6.45 31.69
C ARG A 679 -14.58 -5.39 32.00
N TYR A 680 -15.02 -4.67 30.97
CA TYR A 680 -16.06 -3.64 31.09
C TYR A 680 -17.37 -4.18 31.66
N ALA A 681 -17.89 -5.26 31.07
CA ALA A 681 -19.18 -5.84 31.43
C ALA A 681 -19.18 -6.40 32.86
N ARG A 682 -18.03 -6.90 33.35
CA ARG A 682 -17.87 -7.33 34.75
C ARG A 682 -17.86 -6.16 35.72
N ARG A 683 -17.12 -5.08 35.41
CA ARG A 683 -17.13 -3.87 36.25
C ARG A 683 -18.54 -3.29 36.34
N ARG A 684 -19.23 -3.22 35.21
CA ARG A 684 -20.63 -2.80 35.15
C ARG A 684 -21.51 -3.62 36.10
N GLU A 685 -21.43 -4.95 36.05
CA GLU A 685 -22.23 -5.81 36.92
C GLU A 685 -21.91 -5.61 38.40
N LEU A 686 -20.63 -5.41 38.76
CA LEU A 686 -20.23 -5.10 40.13
C LEU A 686 -20.84 -3.79 40.63
N VAL A 687 -20.83 -2.75 39.79
CA VAL A 687 -21.42 -1.45 40.12
C VAL A 687 -22.95 -1.54 40.21
N GLU A 688 -23.61 -2.24 39.27
CA GLU A 688 -25.07 -2.51 39.32
C GLU A 688 -25.48 -3.16 40.64
N GLN A 689 -24.73 -4.16 41.10
CA GLN A 689 -25.02 -4.85 42.35
C GLN A 689 -24.87 -3.93 43.57
N ARG A 690 -23.85 -3.06 43.57
CA ARG A 690 -23.61 -2.13 44.68
C ARG A 690 -24.65 -1.01 44.74
N LEU A 691 -25.13 -0.52 43.60
CA LEU A 691 -26.07 0.61 43.51
C LEU A 691 -27.54 0.19 43.54
N GLN A 692 -27.83 -1.07 43.83
CA GLN A 692 -29.20 -1.60 43.78
C GLN A 692 -30.14 -0.80 44.71
N GLY A 693 -31.11 -0.10 44.10
CA GLY A 693 -32.09 0.71 44.82
C GLY A 693 -31.66 2.16 45.11
N GLU A 694 -30.49 2.59 44.65
CA GLU A 694 -30.03 3.97 44.78
C GLU A 694 -30.59 4.88 43.67
N VAL A 695 -30.83 6.15 44.01
CA VAL A 695 -31.16 7.21 43.04
C VAL A 695 -29.87 7.96 42.71
N LEU A 696 -29.55 8.08 41.42
CA LEU A 696 -28.31 8.66 40.94
C LEU A 696 -28.57 10.06 40.35
N GLU A 697 -27.88 11.07 40.87
CA GLU A 697 -28.16 12.48 40.58
C GLU A 697 -27.48 13.02 39.32
N VAL A 698 -26.48 12.31 38.78
CA VAL A 698 -25.72 12.77 37.61
C VAL A 698 -26.16 12.04 36.35
N THR A 699 -26.69 12.80 35.40
CA THR A 699 -26.99 12.37 34.03
C THR A 699 -26.11 13.12 33.04
N ALA A 700 -25.47 12.40 32.13
CA ALA A 700 -24.65 12.98 31.06
C ALA A 700 -25.52 13.49 29.89
N LEU A 701 -25.13 14.61 29.27
CA LEU A 701 -25.85 15.22 28.13
C LEU A 701 -26.02 14.27 26.93
N THR A 702 -25.10 13.34 26.75
CA THR A 702 -25.12 12.37 25.65
C THR A 702 -26.31 11.42 25.70
N LEU A 703 -26.91 11.18 26.87
CA LEU A 703 -28.10 10.34 27.03
C LEU A 703 -29.36 10.98 26.43
N GLU A 704 -29.38 12.31 26.30
CA GLU A 704 -30.47 13.03 25.62
C GLU A 704 -30.16 13.25 24.14
N ALA A 705 -28.89 13.30 23.77
CA ALA A 705 -28.47 13.64 22.40
C ALA A 705 -28.79 12.56 21.36
N SER A 706 -28.76 11.27 21.72
CA SER A 706 -29.01 10.17 20.77
C SER A 706 -29.74 9.01 21.43
N LEU A 707 -31.05 8.90 21.20
CA LEU A 707 -31.90 7.83 21.73
C LEU A 707 -31.36 6.43 21.41
N GLY A 708 -30.83 6.22 20.20
CA GLY A 708 -30.34 4.91 19.76
C GLY A 708 -29.13 4.41 20.55
N LEU A 709 -28.29 5.32 21.07
CA LEU A 709 -27.16 5.00 21.95
C LEU A 709 -27.63 4.88 23.40
N THR A 710 -28.54 5.74 23.85
CA THR A 710 -29.16 5.66 25.19
C THR A 710 -29.81 4.30 25.44
N LEU A 711 -30.53 3.76 24.46
CA LEU A 711 -31.11 2.42 24.56
C LEU A 711 -30.07 1.31 24.74
N ARG A 712 -28.80 1.53 24.36
CA ARG A 712 -27.73 0.55 24.62
C ARG A 712 -27.32 0.54 26.09
N CYS A 713 -27.51 1.63 26.83
CA CYS A 713 -27.21 1.80 28.26
C CYS A 713 -28.36 1.34 29.18
N ILE A 714 -29.52 1.01 28.61
CA ILE A 714 -30.74 0.68 29.37
C ILE A 714 -31.00 -0.83 29.30
N HIS A 715 -31.21 -1.44 30.46
CA HIS A 715 -31.76 -2.79 30.59
C HIS A 715 -33.28 -2.76 30.58
N GLU A 716 -33.92 -3.70 29.88
CA GLU A 716 -35.39 -3.79 29.78
C GLU A 716 -36.07 -3.82 31.16
N ASP A 717 -35.56 -4.64 32.08
CA ASP A 717 -36.20 -4.83 33.40
C ASP A 717 -35.66 -3.89 34.49
N ARG A 718 -34.49 -3.28 34.27
CA ARG A 718 -33.70 -2.63 35.34
C ARG A 718 -33.31 -1.19 35.05
N GLY A 719 -33.69 -0.66 33.88
CA GLY A 719 -33.30 0.68 33.49
C GLY A 719 -31.78 0.82 33.34
N ASN A 720 -31.25 2.01 33.62
CA ASN A 720 -29.82 2.30 33.60
C ASN A 720 -29.17 2.08 34.99
N ALA A 721 -29.19 0.84 35.50
CA ALA A 721 -28.86 0.51 36.88
C ALA A 721 -27.40 0.80 37.31
N SER A 722 -26.47 0.92 36.36
CA SER A 722 -25.06 1.29 36.60
C SER A 722 -24.73 2.74 36.24
N ASN A 723 -25.74 3.53 35.87
CA ASN A 723 -25.57 4.87 35.31
C ASN A 723 -24.55 4.87 34.17
N GLU A 724 -24.73 3.98 33.20
CA GLU A 724 -23.91 3.98 31.99
C GLU A 724 -24.21 5.23 31.15
N ALA A 725 -23.17 5.83 30.60
CA ALA A 725 -23.30 6.90 29.63
C ALA A 725 -22.25 6.77 28.53
N TYR A 726 -22.53 7.35 27.37
CA TYR A 726 -21.50 7.59 26.37
C TYR A 726 -20.80 8.91 26.66
N LEU A 727 -19.47 8.96 26.60
CA LEU A 727 -18.69 10.17 26.83
C LEU A 727 -17.57 10.28 25.79
N LEU A 728 -17.13 11.49 25.51
CA LEU A 728 -16.21 11.83 24.42
C LEU A 728 -14.78 12.03 24.93
N HIS A 729 -13.80 11.60 24.15
CA HIS A 729 -12.39 11.87 24.41
C HIS A 729 -11.70 12.39 23.14
N GLY A 730 -11.23 13.62 23.16
CA GLY A 730 -10.48 14.21 22.05
C GLY A 730 -9.12 13.57 21.87
N SER A 731 -8.76 13.26 20.63
CA SER A 731 -7.45 12.69 20.32
C SER A 731 -7.00 13.03 18.89
N ASN A 732 -5.82 12.56 18.50
CA ASN A 732 -5.49 12.47 17.07
C ASN A 732 -5.98 11.11 16.52
N PRO A 733 -6.20 10.97 15.19
CA PRO A 733 -6.69 9.74 14.60
C PRO A 733 -5.89 8.49 14.99
N THR A 734 -4.58 8.60 15.08
CA THR A 734 -3.70 7.47 15.37
C THR A 734 -3.81 7.02 16.84
N SER A 735 -3.80 7.96 17.78
CA SER A 735 -3.96 7.68 19.21
C SER A 735 -5.36 7.17 19.54
N ALA A 736 -6.41 7.75 18.94
CA ALA A 736 -7.78 7.24 19.06
C ALA A 736 -7.83 5.76 18.70
N MET A 737 -7.19 5.38 17.59
CA MET A 737 -7.18 4.00 17.16
C MET A 737 -6.42 3.03 18.07
N SER A 738 -5.30 3.49 18.65
CA SER A 738 -4.61 2.69 19.66
C SER A 738 -5.51 2.44 20.87
N ILE A 739 -6.18 3.47 21.37
CA ILE A 739 -7.07 3.36 22.53
C ILE A 739 -8.28 2.46 22.19
N LEU A 740 -8.85 2.58 20.99
CA LEU A 740 -9.95 1.70 20.55
C LEU A 740 -9.58 0.21 20.60
N GLY A 741 -8.30 -0.09 20.34
CA GLY A 741 -7.78 -1.45 20.26
C GLY A 741 -7.28 -2.03 21.58
N THR A 742 -6.74 -1.21 22.48
CA THR A 742 -6.09 -1.67 23.72
C THR A 742 -6.60 -1.03 25.00
N SER A 743 -7.66 -0.23 24.92
CA SER A 743 -8.10 0.66 25.99
C SER A 743 -7.09 1.77 26.33
N PHE A 744 -7.50 2.60 27.29
CA PHE A 744 -6.66 3.63 27.91
C PHE A 744 -5.59 2.98 28.78
N LYS A 745 -4.43 3.64 28.91
CA LYS A 745 -3.36 3.20 29.83
C LYS A 745 -3.28 4.18 30.99
N MET A 746 -3.56 3.70 32.20
CA MET A 746 -3.49 4.53 33.42
C MET A 746 -2.11 5.15 33.64
N ASP A 747 -1.02 4.46 33.24
CA ASP A 747 0.34 4.99 33.33
C ASP A 747 0.60 6.23 32.46
N LEU A 748 -0.32 6.58 31.56
CA LEU A 748 -0.27 7.78 30.72
C LEU A 748 -1.15 8.92 31.26
N ALA A 749 -1.96 8.68 32.29
CA ALA A 749 -2.84 9.68 32.88
C ALA A 749 -2.04 10.89 33.41
N GLY A 750 -2.49 12.10 33.08
CA GLY A 750 -1.87 13.37 33.51
C GLY A 750 -0.55 13.75 32.82
N LYS A 751 -0.01 12.95 31.89
CA LYS A 751 1.29 13.24 31.23
C LYS A 751 1.23 14.26 30.10
N ASN A 752 0.09 14.36 29.38
CA ASN A 752 -0.02 15.15 28.16
C ASN A 752 -0.93 16.39 28.29
N ALA A 753 -1.90 16.39 29.21
CA ALA A 753 -2.82 17.49 29.47
C ALA A 753 -3.34 17.44 30.91
N GLY A 754 -3.72 18.60 31.46
CA GLY A 754 -3.84 18.87 32.90
C GLY A 754 -4.66 17.89 33.73
N SER A 755 -4.23 17.68 34.98
CA SER A 755 -4.83 16.77 35.97
C SER A 755 -5.67 17.52 37.01
N MET A 756 -6.56 18.41 36.56
CA MET A 756 -7.29 19.34 37.46
C MET A 756 -8.04 18.65 38.60
N PHE A 757 -8.55 17.44 38.35
CA PHE A 757 -9.31 16.62 39.31
C PHE A 757 -8.60 15.30 39.67
N GLY A 758 -7.27 15.25 39.48
CA GLY A 758 -6.44 14.07 39.73
C GLY A 758 -5.95 13.37 38.45
N PRO A 759 -5.00 12.41 38.57
CA PRO A 759 -4.38 11.71 37.45
C PRO A 759 -5.25 10.53 36.95
N GLY A 760 -6.41 10.84 36.37
CA GLY A 760 -7.32 9.85 35.80
C GLY A 760 -7.51 9.96 34.28
N ILE A 761 -8.43 9.15 33.75
CA ILE A 761 -8.88 9.22 32.35
C ILE A 761 -10.01 10.26 32.27
N TYR A 762 -9.79 11.33 31.50
CA TYR A 762 -10.75 12.42 31.33
C TYR A 762 -11.62 12.19 30.10
N LEU A 763 -12.93 12.18 30.30
CA LEU A 763 -13.95 12.16 29.26
C LEU A 763 -14.85 13.40 29.41
N ALA A 764 -15.40 13.89 28.31
CA ALA A 764 -16.30 15.04 28.29
C ALA A 764 -17.68 14.62 27.76
N GLU A 765 -18.73 15.23 28.28
CA GLU A 765 -20.07 15.06 27.69
C GLU A 765 -20.31 16.01 26.51
N SER A 766 -19.46 17.03 26.31
CA SER A 766 -19.58 18.00 25.21
C SER A 766 -18.58 17.72 24.08
N SER A 767 -19.08 17.70 22.85
CA SER A 767 -18.28 17.58 21.63
C SER A 767 -17.26 18.72 21.47
N VAL A 768 -17.62 19.94 21.87
CA VAL A 768 -16.73 21.12 21.75
C VAL A 768 -15.56 21.05 22.74
N LYS A 769 -15.77 20.48 23.93
CA LYS A 769 -14.71 20.26 24.92
C LYS A 769 -13.76 19.15 24.48
N ALA A 770 -14.31 18.02 24.00
CA ALA A 770 -13.49 16.96 23.43
C ALA A 770 -12.66 17.47 22.23
N ASP A 771 -13.24 18.30 21.35
CA ASP A 771 -12.54 18.87 20.20
C ASP A 771 -11.33 19.76 20.57
N GLU A 772 -11.26 20.33 21.78
CA GLU A 772 -10.09 21.11 22.23
C GLU A 772 -8.81 20.26 22.29
N TYR A 773 -8.97 18.97 22.54
CA TYR A 773 -7.89 17.98 22.57
C TYR A 773 -7.71 17.23 21.25
N ALA A 774 -8.65 17.40 20.31
CA ALA A 774 -8.59 16.74 19.02
C ALA A 774 -7.58 17.42 18.08
N GLN A 775 -6.79 16.60 17.39
CA GLN A 775 -5.81 17.04 16.39
C GLN A 775 -6.07 16.35 15.06
N ASP A 776 -5.73 17.00 13.95
CA ASP A 776 -5.79 16.37 12.63
C ASP A 776 -4.51 15.61 12.31
N ASP A 777 -4.59 14.66 11.37
CA ASP A 777 -3.39 14.10 10.75
C ASP A 777 -2.80 15.15 9.79
N THR A 778 -1.51 15.46 9.93
CA THR A 778 -0.86 16.50 9.12
C THR A 778 -0.52 16.03 7.70
N SER A 779 -0.58 14.72 7.44
CA SER A 779 -0.24 14.12 6.14
C SER A 779 -1.05 12.84 5.86
N GLY A 780 -1.06 12.37 4.60
CA GLY A 780 -1.71 11.10 4.23
C GLY A 780 -3.18 11.19 3.84
N SER A 781 -3.87 10.05 3.76
CA SER A 781 -5.26 9.95 3.28
C SER A 781 -6.29 10.62 4.19
N TYR A 782 -5.91 10.98 5.42
CA TYR A 782 -6.79 11.56 6.45
C TYR A 782 -6.42 13.01 6.79
N ALA A 783 -5.58 13.64 5.96
CA ALA A 783 -5.22 15.03 6.14
C ALA A 783 -6.47 15.92 6.27
N GLY A 784 -6.58 16.63 7.39
CA GLY A 784 -7.74 17.46 7.72
C GLY A 784 -8.94 16.74 8.35
N LEU A 785 -8.80 15.48 8.77
CA LEU A 785 -9.77 14.81 9.66
C LEU A 785 -9.29 14.84 11.11
N PHE A 786 -10.19 15.21 12.01
CA PHE A 786 -10.01 15.17 13.46
C PHE A 786 -10.61 13.88 14.03
N ALA A 787 -10.21 13.50 15.24
CA ALA A 787 -10.73 12.30 15.90
C ALA A 787 -11.19 12.55 17.34
N VAL A 788 -12.32 11.92 17.69
CA VAL A 788 -12.76 11.75 19.07
C VAL A 788 -13.10 10.28 19.29
N LEU A 789 -12.86 9.77 20.48
CA LEU A 789 -13.42 8.50 20.92
C LEU A 789 -14.79 8.75 21.53
N LEU A 790 -15.73 7.86 21.25
CA LEU A 790 -16.97 7.75 22.01
C LEU A 790 -16.88 6.49 22.87
N CYS A 791 -16.79 6.71 24.17
CA CYS A 791 -16.54 5.69 25.18
C CYS A 791 -17.84 5.41 25.94
N ARG A 792 -18.19 4.14 26.06
CA ARG A 792 -19.24 3.70 26.97
C ARG A 792 -18.63 3.60 28.38
N ALA A 793 -19.14 4.35 29.33
CA ALA A 793 -18.56 4.49 30.65
C ALA A 793 -19.57 4.15 31.74
N VAL A 794 -19.13 3.42 32.76
CA VAL A 794 -19.88 3.16 33.99
C VAL A 794 -19.68 4.36 34.92
N VAL A 795 -20.59 5.33 34.87
CA VAL A 795 -20.51 6.55 35.72
C VAL A 795 -20.79 6.19 37.17
N GLY A 796 -21.72 5.26 37.42
CA GLY A 796 -22.08 4.80 38.75
C GLY A 796 -22.43 5.94 39.71
N ARG A 797 -21.94 5.85 40.95
CA ARG A 797 -22.06 6.93 41.93
C ARG A 797 -20.96 7.97 41.71
N ALA A 798 -21.32 9.09 41.09
CA ALA A 798 -20.40 10.17 40.78
C ALA A 798 -20.16 11.14 41.94
N LEU A 799 -18.91 11.48 42.22
CA LEU A 799 -18.52 12.58 43.11
C LEU A 799 -18.51 13.90 42.33
N GLN A 800 -19.47 14.79 42.58
CA GLN A 800 -19.51 16.11 41.96
C GLN A 800 -18.62 17.11 42.71
N VAL A 801 -17.69 17.76 42.01
CA VAL A 801 -16.77 18.76 42.56
C VAL A 801 -16.68 19.97 41.64
N VAL A 802 -16.50 21.16 42.21
CA VAL A 802 -16.30 22.41 41.45
C VAL A 802 -14.86 22.93 41.52
N ASP A 803 -14.14 22.56 42.58
CA ASP A 803 -12.78 23.01 42.87
C ASP A 803 -11.75 22.00 42.37
N PRO A 804 -10.57 22.46 41.88
CA PRO A 804 -9.46 21.59 41.56
C PRO A 804 -8.93 20.83 42.78
N GLY A 805 -8.49 19.59 42.58
CA GLY A 805 -7.94 18.74 43.65
C GLY A 805 -7.63 17.33 43.14
N ASP A 806 -6.96 16.51 43.94
CA ASP A 806 -6.82 15.07 43.63
C ASP A 806 -7.89 14.29 44.39
N TYR A 807 -8.92 13.87 43.65
CA TYR A 807 -10.05 13.11 44.18
C TYR A 807 -9.96 11.62 43.85
N GLY A 808 -8.89 11.17 43.18
CA GLY A 808 -8.67 9.77 42.82
C GLY A 808 -8.79 8.80 43.99
N PRO A 809 -8.21 9.09 45.17
CA PRO A 809 -8.30 8.21 46.34
C PRO A 809 -9.74 7.85 46.75
N LEU A 810 -10.70 8.77 46.61
CA LEU A 810 -12.12 8.57 46.96
C LEU A 810 -12.87 7.67 45.97
N VAL A 811 -12.38 7.58 44.74
CA VAL A 811 -12.89 6.62 43.75
C VAL A 811 -12.27 5.26 44.00
N THR A 812 -10.96 5.21 44.21
CA THR A 812 -10.24 3.94 44.42
C THR A 812 -10.55 3.27 45.77
N SER A 813 -11.01 4.02 46.78
CA SER A 813 -11.53 3.47 48.04
C SER A 813 -12.86 2.73 47.85
N GLY A 814 -13.58 3.02 46.76
CA GLY A 814 -14.90 2.45 46.46
C GLY A 814 -16.08 3.27 46.98
N ASP A 815 -15.86 4.48 47.51
CA ASP A 815 -16.95 5.37 47.95
C ASP A 815 -17.72 5.95 46.75
N PHE A 816 -17.01 6.17 45.65
CA PHE A 816 -17.49 6.68 44.37
C PHE A 816 -16.95 5.86 43.19
N ASP A 817 -17.55 6.04 42.02
CA ASP A 817 -17.17 5.37 40.76
C ASP A 817 -16.41 6.26 39.80
N CYS A 818 -16.70 7.56 39.83
CA CYS A 818 -15.99 8.57 39.05
C CYS A 818 -16.08 9.94 39.74
N VAL A 819 -15.29 10.89 39.25
CA VAL A 819 -15.37 12.30 39.63
C VAL A 819 -16.00 13.08 38.49
N VAL A 820 -16.89 14.03 38.82
CA VAL A 820 -17.49 14.96 37.87
C VAL A 820 -17.03 16.36 38.25
N GLY A 821 -16.10 16.89 37.46
CA GLY A 821 -15.65 18.27 37.56
C GLY A 821 -16.66 19.21 36.93
N ASP A 822 -17.53 19.81 37.72
CA ASP A 822 -18.61 20.68 37.26
C ASP A 822 -18.15 22.14 37.09
N ARG A 823 -17.33 22.37 36.06
CA ARG A 823 -16.90 23.72 35.67
C ARG A 823 -17.98 24.49 34.93
N GLU A 824 -19.09 23.84 34.57
CA GLU A 824 -20.29 24.52 34.10
C GLU A 824 -20.93 25.31 35.24
N LYS A 825 -21.16 24.69 36.39
CA LYS A 825 -21.63 25.39 37.60
C LYS A 825 -20.62 26.40 38.13
N ALA A 826 -19.33 26.07 38.10
CA ALA A 826 -18.29 26.92 38.68
C ALA A 826 -18.01 28.20 37.88
N VAL A 827 -17.87 28.07 36.55
CA VAL A 827 -17.42 29.17 35.66
C VAL A 827 -18.13 29.19 34.31
N GLY A 828 -19.25 28.47 34.18
CA GLY A 828 -20.07 28.48 32.97
C GLY A 828 -19.47 27.73 31.79
N THR A 829 -18.50 26.82 31.98
CA THR A 829 -17.87 26.08 30.88
C THR A 829 -18.47 24.69 30.68
N PHE A 830 -17.74 23.62 30.97
CA PHE A 830 -18.10 22.23 30.66
C PHE A 830 -17.99 21.35 31.90
N ARG A 831 -18.74 20.24 31.94
CA ARG A 831 -18.49 19.14 32.88
C ARG A 831 -17.52 18.13 32.27
N GLU A 832 -16.58 17.65 33.06
CA GLU A 832 -15.64 16.59 32.71
C GLU A 832 -15.77 15.44 33.70
N PHE A 833 -15.70 14.21 33.20
CA PHE A 833 -15.84 12.98 33.97
C PHE A 833 -14.46 12.31 34.04
N VAL A 834 -14.01 12.00 35.25
CA VAL A 834 -12.68 11.46 35.51
C VAL A 834 -12.79 10.08 36.13
N PHE A 835 -12.17 9.10 35.47
CA PHE A 835 -12.19 7.70 35.86
C PHE A 835 -10.81 7.24 36.30
N PHE A 836 -10.77 6.39 37.32
CA PHE A 836 -9.53 5.85 37.91
C PHE A 836 -9.43 4.32 37.77
N HIS A 837 -10.46 3.71 37.18
CA HIS A 837 -10.53 2.28 36.85
C HIS A 837 -10.64 2.14 35.32
N GLU A 838 -9.68 1.49 34.69
CA GLU A 838 -9.68 1.29 33.23
C GLU A 838 -10.91 0.46 32.81
N GLU A 839 -11.27 -0.53 33.61
CA GLU A 839 -12.44 -1.39 33.39
C GLU A 839 -13.78 -0.67 33.49
N ALA A 840 -13.82 0.58 33.97
CA ALA A 840 -15.05 1.39 33.96
C ALA A 840 -15.35 1.96 32.57
N ILE A 841 -14.43 1.87 31.60
CA ILE A 841 -14.55 2.47 30.28
C ILE A 841 -14.36 1.41 29.20
N TYR A 842 -15.29 1.38 28.25
CA TYR A 842 -15.16 0.69 26.97
C TYR A 842 -15.10 1.71 25.84
N PRO A 843 -13.93 1.93 25.20
CA PRO A 843 -13.84 2.73 24.00
C PRO A 843 -14.60 2.01 22.87
N GLU A 844 -15.84 2.44 22.61
CA GLU A 844 -16.72 1.73 21.67
C GLU A 844 -16.50 2.22 20.25
N PHE A 845 -16.34 3.53 20.03
CA PHE A 845 -16.11 4.10 18.71
C PHE A 845 -14.90 5.04 18.67
N ALA A 846 -14.15 4.98 17.57
CA ALA A 846 -13.30 6.08 17.12
C ALA A 846 -14.03 6.80 15.97
N VAL A 847 -14.37 8.07 16.20
CA VAL A 847 -15.17 8.90 15.29
C VAL A 847 -14.25 9.91 14.61
N PHE A 848 -14.25 9.91 13.28
CA PHE A 848 -13.51 10.84 12.45
C PHE A 848 -14.44 11.89 11.89
N TYR A 849 -14.08 13.16 12.04
CA TYR A 849 -14.94 14.28 11.65
C TYR A 849 -14.15 15.44 11.04
N ARG A 850 -14.87 16.33 10.36
CA ARG A 850 -14.35 17.63 9.92
C ARG A 850 -14.95 18.76 10.75
N ARG A 851 -14.20 19.85 10.83
CA ARG A 851 -14.65 21.12 11.40
C ARG A 851 -15.22 21.98 10.28
N GLU A 852 -16.47 22.41 10.43
CA GLU A 852 -17.07 23.45 9.61
C GLU A 852 -16.84 24.80 10.31
N MET A 853 -16.11 25.72 9.67
CA MET A 853 -15.63 26.97 10.28
C MET A 853 -16.63 28.12 10.18
#